data_AF-A0A2W1ZME9-F1
#
_entry.id   AF-A0A2W1ZME9-F1
#
_cell.length_a   1.000
_cell.length_b   1.000
_cell.length_c   1.000
_cell.angle_alpha   90.00
_cell.angle_beta   90.00
_cell.angle_gamma   90.00
#
_symmetry.space_group_name_H-M   'P 1'
#
loop_
_entity.id
_entity.type
_entity.pdbx_description
1 polymer ?
#
loop_
_entity_poly.entity_id
_entity_poly.type
_entity_poly.pdbx_seq_one_letter_code
_entity_poly.pdbx_strand_id
1 'polypeptide(L)'
;MITNGTPPVGDLLERSTPDNETGAPSARMLADRKQTLASADPSDELYADAFEMLGKMLDARGLDIQQDEVEDSVAAARRYSFNDVKRMRGRLLASRADLLLDGFDSEERRPGAGGRPATINRLALLTGLCMLALDNRPLWMRQLGSFFKNQIDDDARELLGLPDPNSKPSLQSKRNWEQNCRNAFQRMLGLMDPYPYSRYENRPYSEHAQERAEHEAHHLEREKKMYERLGDFADLLVNMTFHMQPRRLRRASAREKVNVSFDQTFMSSPLSRTVTASRLPAKIQEQRALEAAGRPKAGIVDSWSGYYVRETEDRQDGAPGTAPAYGSGRPTTKVGWQASIAMRVDDGIGLGRHPKLILATALSMPNVGVAETAADLLIRIADNGHRPGLAAADKEYWANAIPSRLQIPATARGWLPSTDYRIDRLGKWGDGHRGAIFVEGKAMCPATPKSIIDATKDRMQGRIDDVTYHKRRGNRRYFELRPKAKPDARGNVNMMCPAAGKSPTVICPLREMLKTASNSKDRWEIEDDDPNLPDRALMDDICKQHSVQFTPEDMPPAFQGLAYRSPEWHDFHSHARNSIESLNGSLKGTHHGNLDDHDRRRVRGFAAAYVFLVIMVVAFNMRRIADFLEAEAEESRRENPQAPPVQRARDRKYANPYTATLPGGAPDEVELARRREKKAEGARRKAELRATSRTPLRT
;
A
#
# COMPACT_ATOMS: atom_id res chain seq x y z
N MET A 1 -4.46 -10.56 77.92
CA MET A 1 -5.67 -11.35 78.20
C MET A 1 -6.54 -11.23 76.95
N ILE A 2 -6.88 -12.24 76.14
CA ILE A 2 -6.89 -13.70 76.22
C ILE A 2 -6.84 -14.20 74.74
N THR A 3 -5.85 -15.06 74.43
CA THR A 3 -5.85 -16.30 73.60
C THR A 3 -7.03 -16.58 72.64
N ASN A 4 -6.99 -17.42 71.59
CA ASN A 4 -6.04 -18.23 70.81
C ASN A 4 -6.93 -18.90 69.74
N GLY A 5 -6.43 -19.21 68.55
CA GLY A 5 -7.18 -20.03 67.61
C GLY A 5 -6.50 -20.25 66.25
N THR A 6 -5.58 -21.20 66.20
CA THR A 6 -5.08 -21.88 64.99
C THR A 6 -5.09 -23.39 65.29
N PRO A 7 -5.04 -24.35 64.33
CA PRO A 7 -5.12 -24.33 62.85
C PRO A 7 -6.10 -25.45 62.35
N PRO A 8 -6.06 -26.05 61.11
CA PRO A 8 -4.89 -26.73 60.51
C PRO A 8 -4.62 -26.42 59.02
N VAL A 9 -3.38 -26.76 58.65
CA VAL A 9 -2.78 -26.73 57.33
C VAL A 9 -3.24 -27.94 56.51
N GLY A 10 -3.63 -27.71 55.25
CA GLY A 10 -3.85 -28.74 54.24
C GLY A 10 -3.82 -28.12 52.84
N ASP A 11 -2.88 -28.61 52.02
CA ASP A 11 -2.76 -28.48 50.56
C ASP A 11 -2.71 -27.10 49.90
N LEU A 12 -1.48 -26.63 49.64
CA LEU A 12 -1.18 -25.74 48.50
C LEU A 12 0.17 -26.11 47.89
N LEU A 13 0.15 -27.17 47.08
CA LEU A 13 1.11 -27.41 46.01
C LEU A 13 0.32 -27.62 44.73
N GLU A 14 -0.05 -26.54 44.04
CA GLU A 14 -0.24 -26.59 42.60
C GLU A 14 -0.08 -25.20 41.97
N ARG A 15 0.50 -25.24 40.77
CA ARG A 15 1.32 -24.21 40.16
C ARG A 15 0.49 -23.15 39.46
N SER A 16 0.97 -21.92 39.60
CA SER A 16 0.62 -20.73 38.85
C SER A 16 0.76 -20.90 37.34
N THR A 17 -0.32 -20.60 36.62
CA THR A 17 -0.26 -20.02 35.27
C THR A 17 -0.88 -18.63 35.36
N PRO A 18 -0.16 -17.55 35.00
CA PRO A 18 -0.79 -16.23 34.91
C PRO A 18 -1.45 -16.09 33.55
N ASP A 19 -2.78 -15.97 33.56
CA ASP A 19 -3.59 -15.51 32.44
C ASP A 19 -3.06 -14.17 31.95
N ASN A 20 -2.50 -14.18 30.74
CA ASN A 20 -1.93 -13.03 30.08
C ASN A 20 -3.02 -12.35 29.23
N GLU A 21 -4.06 -11.83 29.88
CA GLU A 21 -5.04 -10.92 29.28
C GLU A 21 -4.56 -9.46 29.40
N THR A 22 -3.49 -9.12 28.68
CA THR A 22 -3.22 -7.73 28.31
C THR A 22 -3.73 -7.49 26.91
N GLY A 23 -5.06 -7.36 26.81
CA GLY A 23 -5.79 -7.10 25.58
C GLY A 23 -5.38 -5.77 24.96
N ALA A 24 -4.60 -5.84 23.88
CA ALA A 24 -4.34 -4.73 22.98
C ALA A 24 -5.66 -4.17 22.43
N PRO A 25 -5.80 -2.83 22.29
CA PRO A 25 -7.04 -2.17 21.85
C PRO A 25 -7.55 -2.61 20.46
N SER A 26 -6.75 -3.33 19.66
CA SER A 26 -7.16 -3.82 18.33
C SER A 26 -8.20 -4.93 18.33
N ALA A 27 -8.26 -5.79 19.36
CA ALA A 27 -9.24 -6.87 19.41
C ALA A 27 -10.65 -6.37 19.76
N ARG A 28 -10.76 -5.35 20.62
CA ARG A 28 -12.03 -4.72 21.00
C ARG A 28 -12.57 -3.80 19.89
N MET A 29 -11.69 -3.18 19.09
CA MET A 29 -12.05 -2.40 17.89
C MET A 29 -12.81 -3.22 16.82
N LEU A 30 -12.47 -4.50 16.63
CA LEU A 30 -13.16 -5.40 15.70
C LEU A 30 -14.51 -5.89 16.26
N ALA A 31 -14.64 -5.99 17.59
CA ALA A 31 -15.86 -6.42 18.26
C ALA A 31 -16.96 -5.35 18.23
N ASP A 32 -16.63 -4.07 18.45
CA ASP A 32 -17.61 -2.98 18.38
C ASP A 32 -18.10 -2.74 16.94
N ARG A 33 -17.21 -2.93 15.93
CA ARG A 33 -17.60 -2.88 14.52
C ARG A 33 -18.52 -4.05 14.15
N LYS A 34 -18.36 -5.23 14.76
CA LYS A 34 -19.25 -6.39 14.59
C LYS A 34 -20.70 -6.09 15.02
N GLN A 35 -20.89 -5.25 16.04
CA GLN A 35 -22.23 -4.93 16.55
C GLN A 35 -22.94 -3.88 15.70
N THR A 36 -22.20 -3.01 15.00
CA THR A 36 -22.74 -2.11 13.97
C THR A 36 -22.91 -2.79 12.60
N LEU A 37 -22.19 -3.88 12.32
CA LEU A 37 -22.22 -4.64 11.06
C LEU A 37 -23.32 -5.72 10.98
N ALA A 38 -24.12 -5.91 12.02
CA ALA A 38 -25.20 -6.91 12.04
C ALA A 38 -26.51 -6.42 11.39
N SER A 39 -26.61 -5.16 10.99
CA SER A 39 -27.73 -4.62 10.20
C SER A 39 -27.23 -4.19 8.82
N ALA A 40 -27.09 -5.15 7.90
CA ALA A 40 -26.99 -4.83 6.49
C ALA A 40 -28.36 -4.31 6.02
N ASP A 41 -28.48 -2.99 5.90
CA ASP A 41 -29.60 -2.27 5.28
C ASP A 41 -29.03 -1.02 4.54
N PRO A 42 -29.73 -0.49 3.53
CA PRO A 42 -29.28 -0.25 2.16
C PRO A 42 -28.54 1.09 2.01
N SER A 43 -27.37 1.20 2.64
CA SER A 43 -26.50 2.38 2.58
C SER A 43 -25.28 2.23 1.66
N ASP A 44 -25.10 1.05 1.06
CA ASP A 44 -24.02 0.76 0.10
C ASP A 44 -24.19 1.49 -1.26
N GLU A 45 -25.42 1.89 -1.63
CA GLU A 45 -25.66 2.64 -2.88
C GLU A 45 -25.25 4.13 -2.76
N LEU A 46 -25.36 4.73 -1.56
CA LEU A 46 -25.10 6.17 -1.35
C LEU A 46 -23.61 6.55 -1.46
N TYR A 47 -22.70 5.68 -1.05
CA TYR A 47 -21.25 5.94 -1.14
C TYR A 47 -20.66 5.60 -2.51
N ALA A 48 -21.14 4.54 -3.16
CA ALA A 48 -20.77 4.22 -4.54
C ALA A 48 -21.21 5.33 -5.51
N ASP A 49 -22.40 5.90 -5.30
CA ASP A 49 -22.92 7.03 -6.09
C ASP A 49 -22.09 8.31 -5.90
N ALA A 50 -21.54 8.57 -4.71
CA ALA A 50 -20.72 9.75 -4.45
C ALA A 50 -19.41 9.73 -5.24
N PHE A 51 -18.76 8.57 -5.35
CA PHE A 51 -17.52 8.42 -6.14
C PHE A 51 -17.78 8.26 -7.64
N GLU A 52 -18.90 7.66 -8.05
CA GLU A 52 -19.32 7.71 -9.45
C GLU A 52 -19.68 9.14 -9.87
N MET A 53 -20.35 9.91 -9.01
CA MET A 53 -20.55 11.36 -9.19
C MET A 53 -19.22 12.11 -9.26
N LEU A 54 -18.24 11.77 -8.43
CA LEU A 54 -16.89 12.36 -8.51
C LEU A 54 -16.28 12.16 -9.89
N GLY A 55 -16.32 10.93 -10.41
CA GLY A 55 -15.88 10.63 -11.77
C GLY A 55 -16.63 11.46 -12.81
N LYS A 56 -17.97 11.52 -12.74
CA LYS A 56 -18.80 12.32 -13.64
C LYS A 56 -18.50 13.83 -13.53
N MET A 57 -18.23 14.35 -12.34
CA MET A 57 -17.89 15.76 -12.11
C MET A 57 -16.52 16.11 -12.65
N LEU A 58 -15.52 15.23 -12.50
CA LEU A 58 -14.18 15.41 -13.06
C LEU A 58 -14.23 15.33 -14.59
N ASP A 59 -14.92 14.33 -15.15
CA ASP A 59 -15.12 14.16 -16.59
C ASP A 59 -15.87 15.37 -17.19
N ALA A 60 -16.96 15.82 -16.56
CA ALA A 60 -17.77 16.96 -17.03
C ALA A 60 -17.05 18.31 -16.95
N ARG A 61 -16.03 18.43 -16.11
CA ARG A 61 -15.23 19.66 -15.94
C ARG A 61 -13.88 19.61 -16.64
N GLY A 62 -13.55 18.51 -17.33
CA GLY A 62 -12.24 18.31 -17.99
C GLY A 62 -11.07 18.38 -17.01
N LEU A 63 -11.23 17.80 -15.81
CA LEU A 63 -10.23 17.80 -14.73
C LEU A 63 -9.37 16.53 -14.67
N ASP A 64 -9.58 15.60 -15.61
CA ASP A 64 -8.69 14.50 -15.94
C ASP A 64 -7.28 15.01 -16.31
N ILE A 65 -6.29 14.13 -16.31
CA ILE A 65 -4.95 14.50 -16.78
C ILE A 65 -5.00 14.65 -18.29
N GLN A 66 -4.80 15.88 -18.74
CA GLN A 66 -4.84 16.26 -20.15
C GLN A 66 -3.49 16.01 -20.83
N GLN A 67 -3.50 15.86 -22.15
CA GLN A 67 -2.30 15.58 -22.95
C GLN A 67 -1.22 16.69 -22.82
N ASP A 68 -1.61 17.94 -22.56
CA ASP A 68 -0.70 19.06 -22.33
C ASP A 68 0.05 18.96 -20.98
N GLU A 69 -0.52 18.29 -19.97
CA GLU A 69 0.16 18.01 -18.69
C GLU A 69 1.19 16.89 -18.82
N VAL A 70 1.03 16.02 -19.81
CA VAL A 70 1.91 14.88 -20.07
C VAL A 70 3.23 15.33 -20.73
N GLU A 71 3.16 16.27 -21.68
CA GLU A 71 4.34 16.75 -22.44
C GLU A 71 5.31 17.62 -21.63
N ASP A 72 4.90 18.15 -20.47
CA ASP A 72 5.57 19.21 -19.69
C ASP A 72 6.25 18.73 -18.39
N SER A 73 6.29 17.41 -18.12
CA SER A 73 6.67 16.81 -16.83
C SER A 73 8.15 17.00 -16.38
N VAL A 74 9.01 17.64 -17.19
CA VAL A 74 10.48 17.64 -17.03
C VAL A 74 11.08 19.01 -16.62
N ALA A 75 10.32 20.11 -16.56
CA ALA A 75 10.89 21.46 -16.35
C ALA A 75 10.94 21.92 -14.88
N ALA A 76 12.13 21.87 -14.26
CA ALA A 76 12.41 22.13 -12.83
C ALA A 76 12.27 23.60 -12.33
N ALA A 77 11.59 24.50 -13.04
CA ALA A 77 11.37 25.87 -12.55
C ALA A 77 10.22 26.57 -13.29
N ARG A 78 8.98 26.14 -13.05
CA ARG A 78 7.78 26.78 -13.61
C ARG A 78 7.26 27.90 -12.68
N ARG A 79 7.00 29.08 -13.23
CA ARG A 79 5.94 29.97 -12.70
C ARG A 79 4.63 29.27 -13.07
N TYR A 80 3.84 28.90 -12.08
CA TYR A 80 2.59 28.20 -12.39
C TYR A 80 1.64 29.18 -13.03
N SER A 81 1.08 28.76 -14.17
CA SER A 81 0.03 29.52 -14.80
C SER A 81 -1.23 29.47 -13.93
N PHE A 82 -2.07 30.48 -14.06
CA PHE A 82 -3.45 30.45 -13.57
C PHE A 82 -4.16 29.11 -13.81
N ASN A 83 -3.98 28.53 -15.01
CA ASN A 83 -4.62 27.27 -15.38
C ASN A 83 -4.12 26.08 -14.56
N ASP A 84 -2.81 26.01 -14.25
CA ASP A 84 -2.25 24.93 -13.42
C ASP A 84 -2.86 24.96 -12.01
N VAL A 85 -2.93 26.16 -11.42
CA VAL A 85 -3.53 26.38 -10.10
C VAL A 85 -5.02 26.08 -10.12
N LYS A 86 -5.73 26.53 -11.17
CA LYS A 86 -7.17 26.29 -11.36
C LYS A 86 -7.50 24.80 -11.46
N ARG A 87 -6.71 24.03 -12.23
CA ARG A 87 -6.90 22.57 -12.36
C ARG A 87 -6.66 21.86 -11.03
N MET A 88 -5.55 22.14 -10.34
CA MET A 88 -5.27 21.51 -9.05
C MET A 88 -6.32 21.85 -7.98
N ARG A 89 -6.70 23.12 -7.87
CA ARG A 89 -7.80 23.55 -6.98
C ARG A 89 -9.11 22.85 -7.33
N GLY A 90 -9.43 22.74 -8.62
CA GLY A 90 -10.63 22.05 -9.11
C GLY A 90 -10.66 20.57 -8.73
N ARG A 91 -9.52 19.88 -8.83
CA ARG A 91 -9.36 18.48 -8.40
C ARG A 91 -9.60 18.33 -6.88
N LEU A 92 -8.99 19.19 -6.07
CA LEU A 92 -9.18 19.19 -4.62
C LEU A 92 -10.62 19.51 -4.19
N LEU A 93 -11.30 20.42 -4.89
CA LEU A 93 -12.74 20.66 -4.66
C LEU A 93 -13.58 19.44 -5.02
N ALA A 94 -13.21 18.73 -6.09
CA ALA A 94 -13.90 17.51 -6.46
C ALA A 94 -13.73 16.42 -5.38
N SER A 95 -12.54 16.32 -4.77
CA SER A 95 -12.29 15.35 -3.68
C SER A 95 -13.12 15.63 -2.41
N ARG A 96 -13.69 16.83 -2.25
CA ARG A 96 -14.43 17.26 -1.06
C ARG A 96 -13.62 17.23 0.24
N ALA A 97 -12.29 17.21 0.15
CA ALA A 97 -11.43 17.20 1.34
C ALA A 97 -11.56 18.51 2.14
N ASP A 98 -11.89 19.61 1.48
CA ASP A 98 -12.23 20.88 2.11
C ASP A 98 -13.51 20.78 2.95
N LEU A 99 -14.58 20.20 2.40
CA LEU A 99 -15.84 19.99 3.13
C LEU A 99 -15.68 19.05 4.32
N LEU A 100 -14.87 18.00 4.18
CA LEU A 100 -14.55 17.09 5.28
C LEU A 100 -13.87 17.84 6.44
N LEU A 101 -12.86 18.66 6.12
CA LEU A 101 -12.14 19.44 7.12
C LEU A 101 -13.01 20.52 7.77
N ASP A 102 -13.93 21.12 7.02
CA ASP A 102 -14.90 22.08 7.56
C ASP A 102 -15.93 21.38 8.48
N GLY A 103 -16.33 20.16 8.16
CA GLY A 103 -17.11 19.29 9.04
C GLY A 103 -16.38 19.03 10.36
N PHE A 104 -15.13 18.59 10.30
CA PHE A 104 -14.30 18.37 11.49
C PHE A 104 -14.15 19.64 12.33
N ASP A 105 -13.92 20.79 11.67
CA ASP A 105 -13.81 22.08 12.35
C ASP A 105 -15.11 22.47 13.06
N SER A 106 -16.27 22.20 12.43
CA SER A 106 -17.58 22.49 13.02
C SER A 106 -17.87 21.67 14.28
N GLU A 107 -17.43 20.40 14.32
CA GLU A 107 -17.55 19.54 15.50
C GLU A 107 -16.67 20.00 16.67
N GLU A 108 -15.47 20.54 16.38
CA GLU A 108 -14.52 21.00 17.39
C GLU A 108 -14.76 22.44 17.85
N ARG A 109 -15.60 23.20 17.12
CA ARG A 109 -15.77 24.63 17.35
C ARG A 109 -16.51 24.90 18.66
N ARG A 110 -15.82 25.56 19.59
CA ARG A 110 -16.44 26.05 20.82
C ARG A 110 -17.25 27.33 20.54
N PRO A 111 -18.53 27.41 20.97
CA PRO A 111 -19.31 28.65 20.87
C PRO A 111 -18.57 29.82 21.52
N GLY A 112 -18.49 30.96 20.83
CA GLY A 112 -17.87 32.19 21.36
C GLY A 112 -16.36 32.36 21.11
N ALA A 113 -15.67 31.37 20.52
CA ALA A 113 -14.29 31.53 20.07
C ALA A 113 -14.21 32.33 18.75
N GLY A 114 -14.54 33.62 18.81
CA GLY A 114 -14.40 34.55 17.69
C GLY A 114 -12.93 34.94 17.49
N GLY A 115 -12.39 34.69 16.30
CA GLY A 115 -11.03 35.06 15.92
C GLY A 115 -10.98 35.71 14.54
N ARG A 116 -9.92 36.46 14.27
CA ARG A 116 -9.67 37.03 12.93
C ARG A 116 -9.64 35.90 11.88
N PRO A 117 -10.29 36.07 10.72
CA PRO A 117 -10.24 35.08 9.65
C PRO A 117 -8.80 34.69 9.28
N ALA A 118 -8.60 33.40 9.04
CA ALA A 118 -7.33 32.87 8.62
C ALA A 118 -6.86 33.49 7.29
N THR A 119 -5.63 34.00 7.24
CA THR A 119 -5.05 34.56 6.02
C THR A 119 -4.92 33.54 4.88
N ILE A 120 -4.69 32.27 5.22
CA ILE A 120 -4.56 31.17 4.28
C ILE A 120 -5.62 30.14 4.65
N ASN A 121 -6.56 29.89 3.74
CA ASN A 121 -7.60 28.88 3.87
C ASN A 121 -7.05 27.46 3.57
N ARG A 122 -7.81 26.43 3.96
CA ARG A 122 -7.41 25.01 3.85
C ARG A 122 -7.22 24.59 2.39
N LEU A 123 -8.12 25.00 1.50
CA LEU A 123 -8.05 24.67 0.08
C LEU A 123 -6.79 25.26 -0.58
N ALA A 124 -6.43 26.51 -0.26
CA ALA A 124 -5.21 27.14 -0.74
C ALA A 124 -3.97 26.42 -0.24
N LEU A 125 -3.94 26.08 1.05
CA LEU A 125 -2.87 25.30 1.68
C LEU A 125 -2.64 23.96 0.97
N LEU A 126 -3.71 23.17 0.77
CA LEU A 126 -3.65 21.87 0.09
C LEU A 126 -3.23 22.03 -1.38
N THR A 127 -3.79 23.03 -2.09
CA THR A 127 -3.42 23.32 -3.48
C THR A 127 -1.92 23.58 -3.60
N GLY A 128 -1.38 24.49 -2.78
CA GLY A 128 0.05 24.80 -2.83
C GLY A 128 0.94 23.62 -2.43
N LEU A 129 0.53 22.79 -1.47
CA LEU A 129 1.28 21.58 -1.09
C LEU A 129 1.33 20.54 -2.22
N CYS A 130 0.19 20.27 -2.87
CA CYS A 130 0.14 19.37 -4.02
C CYS A 130 0.99 19.89 -5.19
N MET A 131 0.95 21.20 -5.46
CA MET A 131 1.76 21.81 -6.53
C MET A 131 3.26 21.66 -6.23
N LEU A 132 3.69 21.99 -5.01
CA LEU A 132 5.09 21.78 -4.60
C LEU A 132 5.50 20.30 -4.70
N ALA A 133 4.61 19.38 -4.34
CA ALA A 133 4.86 17.96 -4.42
C ALA A 133 5.01 17.49 -5.87
N LEU A 134 4.17 17.96 -6.80
CA LEU A 134 4.24 17.65 -8.23
C LEU A 134 5.55 18.10 -8.88
N ASP A 135 6.06 19.27 -8.49
CA ASP A 135 7.36 19.78 -8.94
C ASP A 135 8.56 19.13 -8.24
N ASN A 136 8.32 18.12 -7.40
CA ASN A 136 9.35 17.46 -6.60
C ASN A 136 10.16 18.46 -5.76
N ARG A 137 9.50 19.49 -5.20
CA ARG A 137 10.15 20.47 -4.31
C ARG A 137 10.04 20.02 -2.85
N PRO A 138 10.87 20.55 -1.94
CA PRO A 138 10.67 20.36 -0.51
C PRO A 138 9.34 20.96 -0.02
N LEU A 139 8.62 20.23 0.84
CA LEU A 139 7.32 20.64 1.41
C LEU A 139 7.49 21.55 2.63
N TRP A 140 8.41 22.51 2.53
CA TRP A 140 8.69 23.48 3.59
C TRP A 140 7.62 24.57 3.62
N MET A 141 7.18 24.95 4.83
CA MET A 141 6.27 26.10 5.00
C MET A 141 6.86 27.40 4.43
N ARG A 142 8.19 27.56 4.48
CA ARG A 142 8.91 28.67 3.85
C ARG A 142 8.81 28.64 2.32
N GLN A 143 8.88 27.45 1.73
CA GLN A 143 8.76 27.26 0.28
C GLN A 143 7.33 27.53 -0.17
N LEU A 144 6.35 27.05 0.60
CA LEU A 144 4.93 27.32 0.37
C LEU A 144 4.59 28.81 0.47
N GLY A 145 5.10 29.50 1.49
CA GLY A 145 4.95 30.95 1.60
C GLY A 145 5.60 31.71 0.45
N SER A 146 6.77 31.25 -0.03
CA SER A 146 7.44 31.83 -1.19
C SER A 146 6.67 31.59 -2.49
N PHE A 147 6.04 30.42 -2.61
CA PHE A 147 5.16 30.05 -3.72
C PHE A 147 3.95 31.00 -3.80
N PHE A 148 3.18 31.13 -2.72
CA PHE A 148 2.02 32.03 -2.68
C PHE A 148 2.37 33.50 -2.90
N LYS A 149 3.52 33.94 -2.38
CA LYS A 149 3.94 35.34 -2.50
C LYS A 149 4.43 35.70 -3.90
N ASN A 150 5.30 34.87 -4.51
CA ASN A 150 6.10 35.31 -5.67
C ASN A 150 5.98 34.43 -6.93
N GLN A 151 5.35 33.26 -6.85
CA GLN A 151 5.43 32.24 -7.93
C GLN A 151 4.09 31.92 -8.59
N ILE A 152 3.01 32.54 -8.12
CA ILE A 152 1.69 32.53 -8.74
C ILE A 152 1.34 33.96 -9.19
N ASP A 153 0.63 34.05 -10.30
CA ASP A 153 0.05 35.31 -10.79
C ASP A 153 -1.06 35.83 -9.85
N ASP A 154 -1.49 37.06 -10.11
CA ASP A 154 -2.47 37.74 -9.25
C ASP A 154 -3.86 37.09 -9.37
N ASP A 155 -4.24 36.65 -10.57
CA ASP A 155 -5.49 35.91 -10.83
C ASP A 155 -5.54 34.57 -10.06
N ALA A 156 -4.43 33.82 -10.03
CA ALA A 156 -4.33 32.58 -9.28
C ALA A 156 -4.37 32.84 -7.78
N ARG A 157 -3.81 33.97 -7.33
CA ARG A 157 -3.85 34.38 -5.94
C ARG A 157 -5.27 34.72 -5.50
N GLU A 158 -6.00 35.48 -6.32
CA GLU A 158 -7.42 35.77 -6.12
C GLU A 158 -8.26 34.49 -6.10
N LEU A 159 -8.03 33.58 -7.05
CA LEU A 159 -8.71 32.28 -7.11
C LEU A 159 -8.53 31.43 -5.84
N LEU A 160 -7.36 31.52 -5.21
CA LEU A 160 -7.06 30.84 -3.94
C LEU A 160 -7.56 31.61 -2.71
N GLY A 161 -8.14 32.80 -2.87
CA GLY A 161 -8.57 33.66 -1.76
C GLY A 161 -7.42 34.14 -0.89
N LEU A 162 -6.25 34.34 -1.49
CA LEU A 162 -5.03 34.81 -0.81
C LEU A 162 -4.93 36.33 -0.93
N PRO A 163 -4.42 37.04 0.10
CA PRO A 163 -4.31 38.49 0.04
C PRO A 163 -3.20 38.94 -0.91
N ASP A 164 -3.35 40.14 -1.47
CA ASP A 164 -2.28 40.80 -2.23
C ASP A 164 -1.04 41.03 -1.32
N PRO A 165 0.16 40.53 -1.70
CA PRO A 165 1.41 40.74 -0.98
C PRO A 165 1.75 42.21 -0.69
N ASN A 166 1.29 43.15 -1.53
CA ASN A 166 1.61 44.57 -1.42
C ASN A 166 0.57 45.36 -0.61
N SER A 167 -0.59 44.77 -0.31
CA SER A 167 -1.69 45.46 0.37
C SER A 167 -1.36 45.96 1.79
N LYS A 168 -0.43 45.30 2.50
CA LYS A 168 -0.02 45.67 3.87
C LYS A 168 1.47 45.43 4.08
N PRO A 169 2.18 46.25 4.88
CA PRO A 169 3.60 46.04 5.18
C PRO A 169 3.91 44.64 5.74
N SER A 170 2.99 44.07 6.54
CA SER A 170 3.14 42.72 7.08
C SER A 170 3.13 41.63 6.00
N LEU A 171 2.45 41.82 4.87
CA LEU A 171 2.40 40.85 3.77
C LEU A 171 3.59 40.99 2.79
N GLN A 172 4.35 42.08 2.88
CA GLN A 172 5.58 42.23 2.09
C GLN A 172 6.71 41.33 2.64
N SER A 173 6.68 40.99 3.93
CA SER A 173 7.68 40.13 4.57
C SER A 173 7.52 38.66 4.22
N LYS A 174 8.58 38.04 3.69
CA LYS A 174 8.62 36.58 3.42
C LYS A 174 8.41 35.74 4.70
N ARG A 175 8.93 36.21 5.84
CA ARG A 175 8.80 35.54 7.14
C ARG A 175 7.35 35.45 7.58
N ASN A 176 6.54 36.47 7.30
CA ASN A 176 5.13 36.47 7.66
C ASN A 176 4.31 35.49 6.81
N TRP A 177 4.64 35.34 5.52
CA TRP A 177 4.04 34.29 4.67
C TRP A 177 4.37 32.89 5.17
N GLU A 178 5.63 32.63 5.55
CA GLU A 178 6.01 31.37 6.18
C GLU A 178 5.20 31.11 7.46
N GLN A 179 5.09 32.10 8.34
CA GLN A 179 4.34 31.97 9.58
C GLN A 179 2.84 31.74 9.32
N ASN A 180 2.25 32.43 8.35
CA ASN A 180 0.86 32.23 7.94
C ASN A 180 0.62 30.81 7.42
N CYS A 181 1.53 30.28 6.60
CA CYS A 181 1.47 28.89 6.11
C CYS A 181 1.60 27.90 7.26
N ARG A 182 2.56 28.12 8.16
CA ARG A 182 2.76 27.28 9.35
C ARG A 182 1.53 27.26 10.23
N ASN A 183 0.92 28.42 10.50
CA ASN A 183 -0.30 28.54 11.30
C ASN A 183 -1.48 27.83 10.62
N ALA A 184 -1.63 27.97 9.30
CA ALA A 184 -2.66 27.27 8.54
C ALA A 184 -2.49 25.74 8.59
N PHE A 185 -1.27 25.27 8.42
CA PHE A 185 -0.95 23.85 8.53
C PHE A 185 -1.22 23.31 9.94
N GLN A 186 -0.79 24.02 11.00
CA GLN A 186 -1.04 23.58 12.38
C GLN A 186 -2.54 23.58 12.73
N ARG A 187 -3.32 24.56 12.26
CA ARG A 187 -4.79 24.54 12.43
C ARG A 187 -5.42 23.32 11.78
N MET A 188 -4.98 22.97 10.57
CA MET A 188 -5.46 21.77 9.88
C MET A 188 -5.07 20.49 10.63
N LEU A 189 -3.81 20.39 11.11
CA LEU A 189 -3.37 19.24 11.89
C LEU A 189 -4.16 19.08 13.20
N GLY A 190 -4.52 20.18 13.87
CA GLY A 190 -5.29 20.13 15.11
C GLY A 190 -6.64 19.40 15.00
N LEU A 191 -7.20 19.31 13.79
CA LEU A 191 -8.46 18.62 13.51
C LEU A 191 -8.30 17.10 13.38
N MET A 192 -7.08 16.60 13.22
CA MET A 192 -6.82 15.20 12.85
C MET A 192 -5.59 14.62 13.58
N ASP A 193 -4.98 15.31 14.54
CA ASP A 193 -3.77 14.81 15.19
C ASP A 193 -4.09 13.82 16.32
N PRO A 194 -3.78 12.52 16.17
CA PRO A 194 -3.97 11.54 17.24
C PRO A 194 -3.09 11.85 18.44
N TYR A 195 -1.90 12.44 18.23
CA TYR A 195 -0.89 12.61 19.28
C TYR A 195 -0.49 14.08 19.45
N PRO A 196 -1.32 14.91 20.11
CA PRO A 196 -0.97 16.29 20.40
C PRO A 196 0.08 16.34 21.52
N TYR A 197 1.28 16.83 21.22
CA TYR A 197 2.34 17.06 22.22
C TYR A 197 3.20 18.27 21.87
N SER A 198 4.03 18.73 22.80
CA SER A 198 4.96 19.83 22.57
C SER A 198 6.10 19.42 21.63
N ARG A 199 6.02 19.83 20.37
CA ARG A 199 6.94 19.35 19.31
C ARG A 199 8.24 20.13 19.20
N TYR A 200 8.37 21.26 19.91
CA TYR A 200 9.47 22.22 19.75
C TYR A 200 10.24 22.54 21.03
N GLU A 201 9.80 22.00 22.16
CA GLU A 201 10.46 22.21 23.44
C GLU A 201 11.40 21.05 23.75
N ASN A 202 12.46 21.38 24.50
CA ASN A 202 13.37 20.39 25.02
C ASN A 202 12.88 19.98 26.41
N ARG A 203 12.27 18.80 26.52
CA ARG A 203 11.70 18.29 27.76
C ARG A 203 12.51 17.08 28.28
N PRO A 204 12.61 16.88 29.60
CA PRO A 204 13.20 15.68 30.17
C PRO A 204 12.37 14.43 29.81
N TYR A 205 13.01 13.26 29.81
CA TYR A 205 12.32 11.99 29.49
C TYR A 205 11.21 11.65 30.49
N SER A 206 11.24 12.18 31.71
CA SER A 206 10.17 12.04 32.69
C SER A 206 8.88 12.74 32.27
N GLU A 207 8.97 13.91 31.64
CA GLU A 207 7.79 14.63 31.12
C GLU A 207 7.20 13.87 29.93
N HIS A 208 8.04 13.32 29.05
CA HIS A 208 7.54 12.45 27.97
C HIS A 208 6.87 11.17 28.48
N ALA A 209 7.26 10.66 29.65
CA ALA A 209 6.58 9.55 30.31
C ALA A 209 5.22 9.95 30.84
N GLN A 210 5.12 11.14 31.45
CA GLN A 210 3.85 11.70 31.91
C GLN A 210 2.91 11.95 30.74
N GLU A 211 3.36 12.61 29.66
CA GLU A 211 2.57 12.84 28.45
C GLU A 211 2.01 11.53 27.86
N ARG A 212 2.82 10.47 27.80
CA ARG A 212 2.38 9.17 27.30
C ARG A 212 1.35 8.50 28.22
N ALA A 213 1.56 8.59 29.54
CA ALA A 213 0.63 8.04 30.52
C ALA A 213 -0.72 8.79 30.52
N GLU A 214 -0.69 10.12 30.44
CA GLU A 214 -1.89 10.96 30.30
C GLU A 214 -2.64 10.65 29.01
N HIS A 215 -1.91 10.46 27.91
CA HIS A 215 -2.48 10.07 26.63
C HIS A 215 -3.17 8.71 26.70
N GLU A 216 -2.51 7.71 27.29
CA GLU A 216 -3.08 6.36 27.47
C GLU A 216 -4.28 6.37 28.42
N ALA A 217 -4.30 7.22 29.45
CA ALA A 217 -5.39 7.30 30.41
C ALA A 217 -6.62 8.06 29.89
N HIS A 218 -6.44 9.08 29.05
CA HIS A 218 -7.50 10.06 28.76
C HIS A 218 -7.76 10.33 27.27
N HIS A 219 -6.93 9.80 26.37
CA HIS A 219 -6.98 10.19 24.96
C HIS A 219 -7.13 9.03 23.98
N LEU A 220 -7.39 7.78 24.42
CA LEU A 220 -7.56 6.63 23.50
C LEU A 220 -8.72 6.81 22.51
N GLU A 221 -9.88 7.28 22.97
CA GLU A 221 -11.03 7.54 22.09
C GLU A 221 -10.72 8.67 21.10
N ARG A 222 -10.05 9.72 21.59
CA ARG A 222 -9.62 10.84 20.76
C ARG A 222 -8.58 10.40 19.73
N GLU A 223 -7.61 9.58 20.13
CA GLU A 223 -6.59 9.00 19.25
C GLU A 223 -7.27 8.24 18.10
N LYS A 224 -8.20 7.35 18.43
CA LYS A 224 -8.97 6.60 17.45
C LYS A 224 -9.72 7.52 16.49
N LYS A 225 -10.50 8.47 17.01
CA LYS A 225 -11.25 9.45 16.20
C LYS A 225 -10.34 10.23 15.26
N MET A 226 -9.22 10.74 15.77
CA MET A 226 -8.30 11.57 14.99
C MET A 226 -7.52 10.76 13.94
N TYR A 227 -7.16 9.52 14.27
CA TYR A 227 -6.56 8.59 13.32
C TYR A 227 -7.53 8.22 12.19
N GLU A 228 -8.80 7.97 12.52
CA GLU A 228 -9.88 7.76 11.55
C GLU A 228 -10.01 8.97 10.62
N ARG A 229 -10.05 10.20 11.18
CA ARG A 229 -10.06 11.44 10.39
C ARG A 229 -8.87 11.58 9.44
N LEU A 230 -7.66 11.18 9.84
CA LEU A 230 -6.49 11.16 8.95
C LEU A 230 -6.67 10.16 7.80
N GLY A 231 -7.22 8.99 8.10
CA GLY A 231 -7.56 7.99 7.09
C GLY A 231 -8.61 8.51 6.10
N ASP A 232 -9.68 9.14 6.58
CA ASP A 232 -10.74 9.66 5.71
C ASP A 232 -10.22 10.79 4.81
N PHE A 233 -9.36 11.65 5.37
CA PHE A 233 -8.64 12.65 4.59
C PHE A 233 -7.73 12.03 3.52
N ALA A 234 -7.01 10.95 3.86
CA ALA A 234 -6.17 10.21 2.92
C ALA A 234 -7.00 9.58 1.80
N ASP A 235 -8.10 8.92 2.16
CA ASP A 235 -8.98 8.22 1.23
C ASP A 235 -9.59 9.16 0.19
N LEU A 236 -10.10 10.33 0.60
CA LEU A 236 -10.65 11.31 -0.35
C LEU A 236 -9.61 11.78 -1.38
N LEU A 237 -8.39 12.07 -0.94
CA LEU A 237 -7.33 12.57 -1.83
C LEU A 237 -6.74 11.48 -2.72
N VAL A 238 -6.55 10.28 -2.18
CA VAL A 238 -6.04 9.15 -2.97
C VAL A 238 -7.10 8.71 -3.99
N ASN A 239 -8.37 8.60 -3.59
CA ASN A 239 -9.44 8.21 -4.51
C ASN A 239 -9.71 9.27 -5.58
N MET A 240 -9.55 10.57 -5.26
CA MET A 240 -9.55 11.63 -6.28
C MET A 240 -8.58 11.30 -7.43
N THR A 241 -7.36 10.85 -7.14
CA THR A 241 -6.39 10.52 -8.19
C THR A 241 -6.80 9.32 -9.03
N PHE A 242 -7.51 8.33 -8.48
CA PHE A 242 -8.08 7.23 -9.27
C PHE A 242 -9.08 7.75 -10.30
N HIS A 243 -9.93 8.72 -9.89
CA HIS A 243 -10.94 9.32 -10.76
C HIS A 243 -10.37 10.33 -11.78
N MET A 244 -9.10 10.72 -11.66
CA MET A 244 -8.42 11.55 -12.67
C MET A 244 -8.01 10.77 -13.92
N GLN A 245 -8.11 9.43 -13.90
CA GLN A 245 -7.83 8.61 -15.07
C GLN A 245 -9.00 8.64 -16.08
N PRO A 246 -8.69 8.51 -17.39
CA PRO A 246 -9.71 8.24 -18.40
C PRO A 246 -10.61 7.06 -18.03
N ARG A 247 -11.90 7.17 -18.33
CA ARG A 247 -12.92 6.17 -17.97
C ARG A 247 -12.58 4.74 -18.45
N ARG A 248 -11.89 4.61 -19.58
CA ARG A 248 -11.41 3.31 -20.10
C ARG A 248 -10.41 2.61 -19.17
N LEU A 249 -9.52 3.37 -18.52
CA LEU A 249 -8.50 2.84 -17.60
C LEU A 249 -9.08 2.49 -16.23
N ARG A 250 -10.07 3.27 -15.77
CA ARG A 250 -10.84 2.96 -14.57
C ARG A 250 -11.57 1.62 -14.70
N ARG A 251 -12.08 1.31 -15.89
CA ARG A 251 -12.82 0.08 -16.19
C ARG A 251 -11.99 -1.03 -16.83
N ALA A 252 -10.66 -0.85 -16.97
CA ALA A 252 -9.80 -1.77 -17.71
C ALA A 252 -9.68 -3.17 -17.07
N SER A 253 -9.97 -3.32 -15.78
CA SER A 253 -9.91 -4.63 -15.13
C SER A 253 -10.94 -5.60 -15.74
N ALA A 254 -10.47 -6.72 -16.29
CA ALA A 254 -11.26 -7.73 -17.00
C ALA A 254 -12.47 -8.31 -16.24
N ARG A 255 -12.59 -8.05 -14.93
CA ARG A 255 -13.65 -8.58 -14.05
C ARG A 255 -14.38 -7.50 -13.26
N GLU A 256 -14.18 -6.23 -13.58
CA GLU A 256 -14.58 -5.07 -12.75
C GLU A 256 -14.02 -5.10 -11.31
N LYS A 257 -13.14 -6.05 -11.00
CA LYS A 257 -12.46 -6.22 -9.71
C LYS A 257 -11.10 -5.56 -9.74
N VAL A 258 -10.69 -5.03 -8.60
CA VAL A 258 -9.39 -4.42 -8.40
C VAL A 258 -8.50 -5.44 -7.69
N ASN A 259 -7.41 -5.84 -8.34
CA ASN A 259 -6.35 -6.59 -7.68
C ASN A 259 -5.36 -5.61 -7.06
N VAL A 260 -4.83 -5.94 -5.89
CA VAL A 260 -3.88 -5.09 -5.16
C VAL A 260 -2.66 -5.85 -4.71
N SER A 261 -1.55 -5.12 -4.57
CA SER A 261 -0.41 -5.54 -3.77
C SER A 261 -0.16 -4.53 -2.68
N PHE A 262 0.21 -4.98 -1.48
CA PHE A 262 0.45 -4.09 -0.35
C PHE A 262 1.71 -4.46 0.43
N ASP A 263 2.37 -3.43 0.93
CA ASP A 263 3.60 -3.53 1.72
C ASP A 263 3.83 -2.27 2.58
N GLN A 264 4.81 -2.32 3.48
CA GLN A 264 5.24 -1.22 4.33
C GLN A 264 6.58 -0.66 3.88
N THR A 265 6.66 0.67 3.79
CA THR A 265 7.90 1.38 3.54
C THR A 265 8.23 2.33 4.68
N PHE A 266 9.51 2.39 5.07
CA PHE A 266 9.97 3.28 6.12
C PHE A 266 9.90 4.76 5.68
N MET A 267 9.47 5.62 6.60
CA MET A 267 9.40 7.07 6.46
C MET A 267 10.13 7.71 7.63
N SER A 268 11.20 8.46 7.35
CA SER A 268 12.04 9.05 8.40
C SER A 268 11.33 10.19 9.15
N SER A 269 11.62 10.30 10.45
CA SER A 269 11.25 11.45 11.27
C SER A 269 12.24 12.59 11.06
N PRO A 270 11.78 13.86 11.10
CA PRO A 270 12.66 15.03 11.15
C PRO A 270 13.54 15.10 12.40
N LEU A 271 13.24 14.29 13.42
CA LEU A 271 14.03 14.17 14.64
C LEU A 271 14.82 12.87 14.63
N SER A 272 16.09 12.96 15.05
CA SER A 272 16.98 11.81 15.21
C SER A 272 16.83 11.10 16.56
N ARG A 273 16.02 11.64 17.47
CA ARG A 273 15.80 11.12 18.83
C ARG A 273 14.34 10.75 19.02
N THR A 274 14.12 9.54 19.55
CA THR A 274 12.81 9.01 19.90
C THR A 274 12.86 8.20 21.19
N VAL A 275 11.70 7.99 21.78
CA VAL A 275 11.51 7.08 22.91
C VAL A 275 10.32 6.18 22.71
N THR A 276 10.51 4.89 23.01
CA THR A 276 9.45 3.90 23.12
C THR A 276 9.09 3.72 24.59
N ALA A 277 7.84 3.35 24.88
CA ALA A 277 7.38 3.08 26.25
C ALA A 277 8.33 2.11 27.00
N SER A 278 8.78 1.05 26.32
CA SER A 278 9.70 0.05 26.86
C SER A 278 11.10 0.59 27.22
N ARG A 279 11.60 1.62 26.53
CA ARG A 279 12.96 2.17 26.73
C ARG A 279 12.96 3.41 27.64
N LEU A 280 11.79 3.93 27.97
CA LEU A 280 11.64 5.18 28.70
C LEU A 280 12.20 5.12 30.13
N PRO A 281 11.98 4.06 30.94
CA PRO A 281 12.56 3.96 32.29
C PRO A 281 14.09 4.00 32.28
N ALA A 282 14.73 3.29 31.35
CA ALA A 282 16.18 3.27 31.21
C ALA A 282 16.72 4.65 30.80
N LYS A 283 16.03 5.37 29.92
CA LYS A 283 16.41 6.72 29.49
C LYS A 283 16.28 7.75 30.60
N ILE A 284 15.27 7.62 31.47
CA ILE A 284 15.12 8.47 32.67
C ILE A 284 16.30 8.26 33.61
N GLN A 285 16.72 7.01 33.86
CA GLN A 285 17.88 6.72 34.69
C GLN A 285 19.18 7.26 34.10
N GLU A 286 19.39 7.06 32.80
CA GLU A 286 20.56 7.61 32.08
C GLU A 286 20.60 9.13 32.18
N GLN A 287 19.47 9.80 32.01
CA GLN A 287 19.37 11.25 32.15
C GLN A 287 19.70 11.72 33.58
N ARG A 288 19.14 11.07 34.61
CA ARG A 288 19.45 11.40 36.02
C ARG A 288 20.93 11.26 36.33
N ALA A 289 21.58 10.22 35.79
CA ALA A 289 23.02 10.02 35.95
C ALA A 289 23.84 11.13 35.24
N LEU A 290 23.44 11.54 34.04
CA LEU A 290 24.07 12.65 33.30
C LEU A 290 23.89 14.00 33.98
N GLU A 291 22.70 14.25 34.54
CA GLU A 291 22.39 15.43 35.34
C GLU A 291 23.24 15.47 36.62
N ALA A 292 23.36 14.35 37.34
CA ALA A 292 24.24 14.21 38.49
C ALA A 292 25.72 14.45 38.12
N ALA A 293 26.13 14.10 36.89
CA ALA A 293 27.46 14.37 36.35
C ALA A 293 27.63 15.80 35.77
N GLY A 294 26.66 16.70 35.95
CA GLY A 294 26.72 18.09 35.49
C GLY A 294 26.62 18.27 33.97
N ARG A 295 26.09 17.27 33.24
CA ARG A 295 25.94 17.29 31.77
C ARG A 295 24.47 17.14 31.35
N PRO A 296 23.56 18.08 31.72
CA PRO A 296 22.17 18.01 31.30
C PRO A 296 22.09 18.27 29.78
N LYS A 297 21.87 17.24 28.99
CA LYS A 297 21.67 17.39 27.53
C LYS A 297 20.59 16.47 27.00
N ALA A 298 19.38 16.62 27.54
CA ALA A 298 18.20 16.27 26.75
C ALA A 298 18.21 17.17 25.49
N GLY A 299 17.84 16.61 24.36
CA GLY A 299 17.60 17.32 23.13
C GLY A 299 16.23 16.88 22.64
N ILE A 300 15.60 17.65 21.78
CA ILE A 300 14.20 17.45 21.40
C ILE A 300 13.95 16.00 20.96
N VAL A 301 12.94 15.37 21.56
CA VAL A 301 12.55 13.97 21.35
C VAL A 301 11.18 13.93 20.68
N ASP A 302 11.01 13.02 19.72
CA ASP A 302 9.69 12.70 19.18
C ASP A 302 9.07 11.55 20.00
N SER A 303 8.10 11.88 20.86
CA SER A 303 7.40 10.90 21.71
C SER A 303 6.66 9.85 20.90
N TRP A 304 6.28 10.14 19.66
CA TRP A 304 5.39 9.31 18.85
C TRP A 304 6.02 8.96 17.50
N SER A 305 7.28 8.51 17.56
CA SER A 305 7.99 7.82 16.48
C SER A 305 8.65 6.55 17.01
N GLY A 306 9.14 5.66 16.13
CA GLY A 306 9.79 4.41 16.56
C GLY A 306 11.17 4.19 15.98
N TYR A 307 11.88 3.22 16.57
CA TYR A 307 13.14 2.71 16.04
C TYR A 307 12.84 1.70 14.93
N TYR A 308 13.35 1.97 13.74
CA TYR A 308 13.39 1.04 12.62
C TYR A 308 14.79 0.46 12.49
N VAL A 309 14.91 -0.86 12.59
CA VAL A 309 16.17 -1.57 12.41
C VAL A 309 16.45 -1.65 10.92
N ARG A 310 17.57 -1.09 10.44
CA ARG A 310 18.07 -1.41 9.10
C ARG A 310 18.58 -2.85 9.13
N GLU A 311 18.29 -3.61 8.08
CA GLU A 311 18.98 -4.87 7.83
C GLU A 311 20.48 -4.60 7.78
N THR A 312 21.18 -5.13 8.76
CA THR A 312 22.63 -5.25 8.79
C THR A 312 23.01 -6.55 8.11
N GLU A 313 24.17 -6.59 7.46
CA GLU A 313 24.77 -7.85 6.94
C GLU A 313 24.93 -8.92 8.05
N ASP A 314 24.88 -8.51 9.33
CA ASP A 314 24.96 -9.35 10.52
C ASP A 314 23.60 -9.89 11.04
N ARG A 315 22.56 -9.94 10.21
CA ARG A 315 21.30 -10.60 10.59
C ARG A 315 21.50 -12.11 10.54
N GLN A 316 21.55 -12.75 11.70
CA GLN A 316 21.51 -14.21 11.83
C GLN A 316 20.07 -14.63 12.04
N ASP A 317 19.49 -15.30 11.04
CA ASP A 317 18.14 -15.83 11.18
C ASP A 317 18.09 -16.82 12.36
N GLY A 318 17.14 -16.60 13.25
CA GLY A 318 16.90 -17.47 14.38
C GLY A 318 16.39 -18.82 13.92
N ALA A 319 16.54 -19.84 14.77
CA ALA A 319 15.84 -21.10 14.57
C ALA A 319 14.31 -20.86 14.44
N PRO A 320 13.55 -21.75 13.76
CA PRO A 320 12.11 -21.61 13.65
C PRO A 320 11.45 -21.38 15.02
N GLY A 321 10.80 -20.23 15.19
CA GLY A 321 10.15 -19.84 16.45
C GLY A 321 10.96 -18.92 17.35
N THR A 322 12.18 -18.52 16.99
CA THR A 322 12.95 -17.49 17.71
C THR A 322 13.13 -16.22 16.89
N ALA A 323 13.28 -15.09 17.58
CA ALA A 323 13.61 -13.83 16.94
C ALA A 323 15.03 -13.93 16.31
N PRO A 324 15.25 -13.29 15.15
CA PRO A 324 16.58 -13.23 14.55
C PRO A 324 17.58 -12.61 15.52
N ALA A 325 18.77 -13.23 15.59
CA ALA A 325 19.89 -12.68 16.32
C ALA A 325 20.59 -11.66 15.43
N TYR A 326 21.00 -10.54 16.03
CA TYR A 326 21.84 -9.56 15.36
C TYR A 326 23.26 -9.75 15.90
N GLY A 327 24.28 -9.66 15.04
CA GLY A 327 25.68 -9.74 15.47
C GLY A 327 26.03 -8.73 16.58
N SER A 328 27.25 -8.81 17.12
CA SER A 328 27.70 -7.99 18.27
C SER A 328 27.70 -6.47 18.04
N GLY A 329 27.42 -5.99 16.81
CA GLY A 329 27.21 -4.59 16.51
C GLY A 329 25.81 -4.12 16.91
N ARG A 330 25.69 -2.96 17.56
CA ARG A 330 24.37 -2.32 17.75
C ARG A 330 23.74 -2.12 16.36
N PRO A 331 22.55 -2.69 16.08
CA PRO A 331 21.94 -2.55 14.76
C PRO A 331 21.79 -1.06 14.43
N THR A 332 22.15 -0.67 13.20
CA THR A 332 21.92 0.70 12.75
C THR A 332 20.42 0.97 12.75
N THR A 333 19.97 1.83 13.66
CA THR A 333 18.55 2.17 13.78
C THR A 333 18.28 3.53 13.17
N LYS A 334 17.17 3.63 12.44
CA LYS A 334 16.58 4.89 12.01
C LYS A 334 15.39 5.24 12.89
N VAL A 335 15.07 6.52 12.97
CA VAL A 335 13.91 7.01 13.72
C VAL A 335 12.84 7.47 12.74
N GLY A 336 11.62 6.99 12.90
CA GLY A 336 10.53 7.32 12.00
C GLY A 336 9.30 6.46 12.17
N TRP A 337 8.59 6.28 11.06
CA TRP A 337 7.31 5.62 10.93
C TRP A 337 7.32 4.61 9.77
N GLN A 338 6.29 3.79 9.67
CA GLN A 338 6.05 2.90 8.54
C GLN A 338 4.81 3.38 7.78
N ALA A 339 5.00 3.71 6.51
CA ALA A 339 3.91 3.97 5.58
C ALA A 339 3.46 2.63 4.98
N SER A 340 2.25 2.20 5.33
CA SER A 340 1.57 1.06 4.72
C SER A 340 0.89 1.53 3.44
N ILE A 341 1.10 0.82 2.34
CA ILE A 341 0.64 1.26 1.02
C ILE A 341 0.00 0.06 0.31
N ALA A 342 -1.18 0.27 -0.26
CA ALA A 342 -1.86 -0.69 -1.12
C ALA A 342 -1.99 -0.12 -2.53
N MET A 343 -1.43 -0.84 -3.52
CA MET A 343 -1.34 -0.43 -4.92
C MET A 343 -2.14 -1.37 -5.81
N ARG A 344 -2.88 -0.83 -6.77
CA ARG A 344 -3.53 -1.59 -7.84
C ARG A 344 -2.49 -2.26 -8.73
N VAL A 345 -2.67 -3.55 -8.98
CA VAL A 345 -1.88 -4.35 -9.92
C VAL A 345 -2.76 -4.87 -11.04
N ASP A 346 -2.24 -4.88 -12.26
CA ASP A 346 -2.85 -5.61 -13.36
C ASP A 346 -2.62 -7.13 -13.16
N ASP A 347 -3.36 -7.95 -13.90
CA ASP A 347 -3.33 -9.40 -13.77
C ASP A 347 -2.10 -10.06 -14.41
N GLY A 348 -1.21 -9.30 -15.04
CA GLY A 348 -0.01 -9.81 -15.73
C GLY A 348 -0.29 -10.63 -16.99
N ILE A 349 -1.55 -10.97 -17.29
CA ILE A 349 -1.98 -11.89 -18.38
C ILE A 349 -2.39 -11.11 -19.64
N GLY A 350 -2.17 -9.79 -19.65
CA GLY A 350 -2.35 -8.96 -20.85
C GLY A 350 -3.78 -8.45 -21.07
N LEU A 351 -4.68 -8.63 -20.10
CA LEU A 351 -6.02 -8.04 -20.18
C LEU A 351 -6.00 -6.64 -19.54
N GLY A 352 -5.99 -5.60 -20.39
CA GLY A 352 -6.27 -4.22 -19.98
C GLY A 352 -5.22 -3.61 -19.05
N ARG A 353 -4.04 -3.26 -19.59
CA ARG A 353 -3.02 -2.49 -18.86
C ARG A 353 -3.59 -1.17 -18.35
N HIS A 354 -3.21 -0.81 -17.12
CA HIS A 354 -3.57 0.45 -16.49
C HIS A 354 -2.41 0.96 -15.64
N PRO A 355 -2.35 2.26 -15.31
CA PRO A 355 -1.33 2.77 -14.40
C PRO A 355 -1.45 2.10 -13.02
N LYS A 356 -0.30 1.76 -12.44
CA LYS A 356 -0.19 1.15 -11.10
C LYS A 356 -0.31 2.25 -10.05
N LEU A 357 -1.53 2.48 -9.57
CA LEU A 357 -1.83 3.54 -8.60
C LEU A 357 -1.92 3.01 -7.18
N ILE A 358 -1.52 3.84 -6.23
CA ILE A 358 -1.83 3.64 -4.81
C ILE A 358 -3.32 3.93 -4.62
N LEU A 359 -4.04 3.01 -3.99
CA LEU A 359 -5.47 3.13 -3.71
C LEU A 359 -5.79 3.45 -2.26
N ALA A 360 -4.89 3.08 -1.34
CA ALA A 360 -4.97 3.47 0.06
C ALA A 360 -3.57 3.54 0.67
N THR A 361 -3.41 4.40 1.67
CA THR A 361 -2.17 4.52 2.43
C THR A 361 -2.47 4.87 3.88
N ALA A 362 -1.66 4.36 4.80
CA ALA A 362 -1.74 4.67 6.22
C ALA A 362 -0.35 4.78 6.82
N LEU A 363 -0.21 5.58 7.87
CA LEU A 363 1.03 5.69 8.63
C LEU A 363 0.88 4.96 9.96
N SER A 364 1.88 4.19 10.36
CA SER A 364 1.89 3.52 11.66
C SER A 364 3.28 3.62 12.32
N MET A 365 3.33 3.25 13.59
CA MET A 365 4.59 3.08 14.30
C MET A 365 5.31 1.83 13.77
N PRO A 366 6.65 1.86 13.65
CA PRO A 366 7.40 0.71 13.14
C PRO A 366 7.09 -0.58 13.91
N ASN A 367 6.70 -1.63 13.18
CA ASN A 367 6.39 -2.98 13.67
C ASN A 367 5.21 -3.04 14.67
N VAL A 368 4.33 -2.03 14.67
CA VAL A 368 3.12 -2.00 15.50
C VAL A 368 1.89 -2.13 14.59
N GLY A 369 1.02 -3.11 14.88
CA GLY A 369 -0.28 -3.24 14.21
C GLY A 369 -0.20 -3.45 12.69
N VAL A 370 0.86 -4.10 12.19
CA VAL A 370 1.12 -4.28 10.75
C VAL A 370 -0.05 -4.98 10.05
N ALA A 371 -0.54 -6.07 10.65
CA ALA A 371 -1.66 -6.85 10.12
C ALA A 371 -2.97 -6.06 10.12
N GLU A 372 -3.29 -5.35 11.21
CA GLU A 372 -4.50 -4.54 11.30
C GLU A 372 -4.48 -3.35 10.35
N THR A 373 -3.33 -2.69 10.21
CA THR A 373 -3.18 -1.59 9.26
C THR A 373 -3.39 -2.09 7.83
N ALA A 374 -2.83 -3.26 7.49
CA ALA A 374 -3.07 -3.88 6.19
C ALA A 374 -4.56 -4.25 5.97
N ALA A 375 -5.24 -4.78 6.99
CA ALA A 375 -6.66 -5.07 6.93
C ALA A 375 -7.49 -3.79 6.72
N ASP A 376 -7.16 -2.72 7.44
CA ASP A 376 -7.82 -1.42 7.32
C ASP A 376 -7.68 -0.83 5.92
N LEU A 377 -6.48 -0.92 5.31
CA LEU A 377 -6.28 -0.49 3.92
C LEU A 377 -7.20 -1.23 2.95
N LEU A 378 -7.30 -2.55 3.07
CA LEU A 378 -8.15 -3.38 2.21
C LEU A 378 -9.64 -3.07 2.42
N ILE A 379 -10.04 -2.83 3.66
CA ILE A 379 -11.41 -2.43 4.00
C ILE A 379 -11.72 -1.05 3.41
N ARG A 380 -10.85 -0.06 3.59
CA ARG A 380 -11.02 1.30 3.04
C ARG A 380 -11.12 1.30 1.53
N ILE A 381 -10.31 0.49 0.83
CA ILE A 381 -10.42 0.36 -0.63
C ILE A 381 -11.82 -0.13 -1.02
N ALA A 382 -12.37 -1.13 -0.31
CA ALA A 382 -13.72 -1.63 -0.57
C ALA A 382 -14.79 -0.58 -0.23
N ASP A 383 -14.68 0.10 0.93
CA ASP A 383 -15.59 1.17 1.37
C ASP A 383 -15.59 2.36 0.40
N ASN A 384 -14.47 2.61 -0.29
CA ASN A 384 -14.34 3.63 -1.34
C ASN A 384 -14.97 3.22 -2.70
N GLY A 385 -15.74 2.13 -2.74
CA GLY A 385 -16.50 1.66 -3.92
C GLY A 385 -15.72 0.78 -4.89
N HIS A 386 -14.46 0.41 -4.58
CA HIS A 386 -13.69 -0.50 -5.42
C HIS A 386 -14.09 -1.95 -5.15
N ARG A 387 -14.40 -2.71 -6.20
CA ARG A 387 -14.78 -4.13 -6.05
C ARG A 387 -13.55 -4.98 -5.74
N PRO A 388 -13.49 -5.69 -4.59
CA PRO A 388 -12.33 -6.47 -4.20
C PRO A 388 -12.02 -7.66 -5.13
N GLY A 389 -10.73 -7.85 -5.39
CA GLY A 389 -10.16 -8.93 -6.19
C GLY A 389 -9.11 -9.74 -5.41
N LEU A 390 -7.99 -10.02 -6.06
CA LEU A 390 -6.83 -10.67 -5.45
C LEU A 390 -5.97 -9.64 -4.70
N ALA A 391 -5.48 -10.01 -3.52
CA ALA A 391 -4.61 -9.18 -2.71
C ALA A 391 -3.29 -9.91 -2.42
N ALA A 392 -2.19 -9.43 -3.01
CA ALA A 392 -0.85 -10.00 -2.89
C ALA A 392 0.01 -9.27 -1.87
N ALA A 393 0.68 -10.02 -1.00
CA ALA A 393 1.65 -9.46 -0.04
C ALA A 393 2.72 -10.49 0.33
N ASP A 394 3.80 -10.01 0.94
CA ASP A 394 4.87 -10.90 1.44
C ASP A 394 4.37 -11.79 2.59
N LYS A 395 5.18 -12.80 2.93
CA LYS A 395 4.91 -13.82 3.95
C LYS A 395 4.61 -13.23 5.33
N GLU A 396 5.15 -12.05 5.65
CA GLU A 396 4.89 -11.36 6.91
C GLU A 396 3.39 -11.05 7.12
N TYR A 397 2.64 -10.87 6.04
CA TYR A 397 1.21 -10.60 6.09
C TYR A 397 0.41 -11.91 6.15
N TRP A 398 -0.11 -12.38 5.02
CA TRP A 398 -1.06 -13.48 4.97
C TRP A 398 -0.56 -14.78 5.63
N ALA A 399 0.75 -15.07 5.56
CA ALA A 399 1.29 -16.34 6.05
C ALA A 399 1.62 -16.32 7.56
N ASN A 400 2.07 -15.18 8.08
CA ASN A 400 2.51 -15.02 9.47
C ASN A 400 1.46 -14.33 10.37
N ALA A 401 0.59 -13.49 9.81
CA ALA A 401 -0.43 -12.81 10.59
C ALA A 401 -1.44 -13.80 11.18
N ILE A 402 -1.95 -13.46 12.37
CA ILE A 402 -3.07 -14.18 12.97
C ILE A 402 -4.30 -13.97 12.08
N PRO A 403 -5.03 -15.03 11.66
CA PRO A 403 -6.14 -14.90 10.70
C PRO A 403 -7.19 -13.87 11.09
N SER A 404 -7.52 -13.74 12.39
CA SER A 404 -8.49 -12.77 12.90
C SER A 404 -8.08 -11.30 12.74
N ARG A 405 -6.78 -11.03 12.58
CA ARG A 405 -6.24 -9.65 12.45
C ARG A 405 -6.20 -9.16 11.01
N LEU A 406 -6.14 -10.06 10.03
CA LEU A 406 -5.98 -9.71 8.61
C LEU A 406 -6.88 -10.51 7.67
N GLN A 407 -6.78 -11.84 7.69
CA GLN A 407 -7.47 -12.67 6.70
C GLN A 407 -8.98 -12.65 6.82
N ILE A 408 -9.51 -12.86 8.02
CA ILE A 408 -10.95 -12.83 8.26
C ILE A 408 -11.55 -11.46 7.89
N PRO A 409 -11.04 -10.32 8.40
CA PRO A 409 -11.60 -9.01 8.05
C PRO A 409 -11.48 -8.67 6.55
N ALA A 410 -10.37 -9.04 5.89
CA ALA A 410 -10.23 -8.80 4.46
C ALA A 410 -11.18 -9.67 3.61
N THR A 411 -11.30 -10.96 3.95
CA THR A 411 -12.19 -11.90 3.24
C THR A 411 -13.66 -11.53 3.43
N ALA A 412 -14.03 -11.01 4.61
CA ALA A 412 -15.38 -10.50 4.86
C ALA A 412 -15.79 -9.36 3.91
N ARG A 413 -14.82 -8.60 3.38
CA ARG A 413 -15.04 -7.59 2.34
C ARG A 413 -14.90 -8.13 0.91
N GLY A 414 -14.57 -9.40 0.73
CA GLY A 414 -14.46 -10.06 -0.58
C GLY A 414 -13.04 -10.13 -1.16
N TRP A 415 -12.01 -9.74 -0.40
CA TRP A 415 -10.62 -9.90 -0.82
C TRP A 415 -10.19 -11.36 -0.79
N LEU A 416 -9.39 -11.75 -1.77
CA LEU A 416 -8.82 -13.09 -1.86
C LEU A 416 -7.29 -13.04 -1.74
N PRO A 417 -6.69 -13.68 -0.72
CA PRO A 417 -5.25 -13.67 -0.53
C PRO A 417 -4.47 -14.32 -1.67
N SER A 418 -3.31 -13.76 -2.00
CA SER A 418 -2.25 -14.39 -2.80
C SER A 418 -0.94 -14.27 -2.02
N THR A 419 -0.40 -15.41 -1.57
CA THR A 419 0.82 -15.40 -0.74
C THR A 419 1.60 -16.70 -0.85
N ASP A 420 2.83 -16.66 -0.36
CA ASP A 420 3.58 -17.89 -0.09
C ASP A 420 3.21 -18.48 1.26
N TYR A 421 3.11 -19.81 1.32
CA TYR A 421 3.02 -20.48 2.61
C TYR A 421 4.35 -20.47 3.35
N ARG A 422 4.28 -20.49 4.68
CA ARG A 422 5.43 -20.81 5.51
C ARG A 422 5.86 -22.26 5.27
N ILE A 423 7.16 -22.53 5.43
CA ILE A 423 7.75 -23.85 5.15
C ILE A 423 7.14 -24.94 6.04
N ASP A 424 6.87 -24.63 7.31
CA ASP A 424 6.21 -25.51 8.28
C ASP A 424 4.73 -25.78 7.98
N ARG A 425 4.13 -25.01 7.06
CA ARG A 425 2.73 -25.16 6.63
C ARG A 425 2.57 -25.74 5.23
N LEU A 426 3.65 -26.25 4.63
CA LEU A 426 3.59 -26.97 3.35
C LEU A 426 3.12 -28.41 3.53
N GLY A 427 2.47 -28.98 2.52
CA GLY A 427 1.89 -30.33 2.59
C GLY A 427 0.70 -30.41 3.56
N LYS A 428 0.52 -31.56 4.24
CA LYS A 428 -0.55 -31.75 5.24
C LYS A 428 -0.33 -30.80 6.42
N TRP A 429 -1.36 -30.03 6.75
CA TRP A 429 -1.37 -29.08 7.86
C TRP A 429 -2.51 -29.39 8.83
N GLY A 430 -2.18 -29.43 10.13
CA GLY A 430 -3.12 -29.75 11.21
C GLY A 430 -3.72 -31.16 11.12
N ASP A 431 -4.66 -31.42 12.02
CA ASP A 431 -5.38 -32.70 12.09
C ASP A 431 -6.54 -32.78 11.09
N GLY A 432 -6.83 -31.67 10.40
CA GLY A 432 -7.94 -31.59 9.47
C GLY A 432 -9.28 -31.37 10.17
N HIS A 433 -10.39 -31.65 9.49
CA HIS A 433 -11.72 -31.56 10.07
C HIS A 433 -12.62 -32.67 9.52
N ARG A 434 -13.27 -33.43 10.40
CA ARG A 434 -14.24 -34.49 10.05
C ARG A 434 -13.69 -35.53 9.05
N GLY A 435 -12.40 -35.81 9.15
CA GLY A 435 -11.66 -36.72 8.27
C GLY A 435 -11.11 -36.09 6.98
N ALA A 436 -11.42 -34.83 6.68
CA ALA A 436 -10.76 -34.10 5.61
C ALA A 436 -9.34 -33.71 6.04
N ILE A 437 -8.37 -33.81 5.14
CA ILE A 437 -7.01 -33.28 5.38
C ILE A 437 -6.87 -31.90 4.74
N PHE A 438 -6.07 -31.02 5.34
CA PHE A 438 -5.77 -29.72 4.76
C PHE A 438 -4.39 -29.72 4.13
N VAL A 439 -4.32 -29.31 2.85
CA VAL A 439 -3.06 -29.17 2.12
C VAL A 439 -3.09 -27.85 1.37
N GLU A 440 -2.16 -26.96 1.74
CA GLU A 440 -1.88 -25.70 1.02
C GLU A 440 -3.17 -24.91 0.65
N GLY A 441 -4.05 -24.73 1.65
CA GLY A 441 -5.27 -23.92 1.55
C GLY A 441 -6.50 -24.65 0.99
N LYS A 442 -6.41 -25.96 0.72
CA LYS A 442 -7.52 -26.78 0.26
C LYS A 442 -7.84 -27.91 1.22
N ALA A 443 -9.12 -28.22 1.36
CA ALA A 443 -9.60 -29.42 2.02
C ALA A 443 -9.63 -30.57 1.00
N MET A 444 -9.00 -31.68 1.33
CA MET A 444 -8.85 -32.84 0.44
C MET A 444 -9.31 -34.13 1.11
N CYS A 445 -9.55 -35.13 0.26
CA CYS A 445 -9.85 -36.49 0.67
C CYS A 445 -8.71 -37.07 1.55
N PRO A 446 -9.01 -37.80 2.64
CA PRO A 446 -7.98 -38.45 3.45
C PRO A 446 -7.14 -39.46 2.65
N ALA A 447 -7.74 -40.11 1.65
CA ALA A 447 -7.07 -41.04 0.74
C ALA A 447 -6.24 -40.35 -0.36
N THR A 448 -5.81 -39.10 -0.15
CA THR A 448 -4.91 -38.45 -1.10
C THR A 448 -3.51 -39.06 -0.96
N PRO A 449 -2.88 -39.52 -2.06
CA PRO A 449 -1.54 -40.09 -2.01
C PRO A 449 -0.50 -39.13 -1.41
N LYS A 450 0.40 -39.67 -0.58
CA LYS A 450 1.49 -38.90 0.06
C LYS A 450 2.34 -38.13 -0.96
N SER A 451 2.60 -38.71 -2.13
CA SER A 451 3.36 -38.07 -3.21
C SER A 451 2.70 -36.79 -3.76
N ILE A 452 1.37 -36.68 -3.65
CA ILE A 452 0.57 -35.51 -4.05
C ILE A 452 0.49 -34.51 -2.87
N ILE A 453 0.36 -34.99 -1.64
CA ILE A 453 0.36 -34.17 -0.42
C ILE A 453 1.69 -33.43 -0.31
N ASP A 454 2.81 -34.16 -0.29
CA ASP A 454 4.15 -33.63 -0.02
C ASP A 454 4.87 -33.08 -1.27
N ALA A 455 4.19 -33.00 -2.41
CA ALA A 455 4.76 -32.58 -3.69
C ALA A 455 5.60 -31.28 -3.61
N THR A 456 5.11 -30.26 -2.88
CA THR A 456 5.85 -29.00 -2.70
C THR A 456 7.09 -29.17 -1.83
N LYS A 457 7.04 -29.98 -0.77
CA LYS A 457 8.19 -30.28 0.09
C LYS A 457 9.27 -31.02 -0.69
N ASP A 458 8.87 -32.05 -1.44
CA ASP A 458 9.78 -32.84 -2.26
C ASP A 458 10.48 -31.98 -3.32
N ARG A 459 9.75 -31.02 -3.93
CA ARG A 459 10.35 -30.08 -4.88
C ARG A 459 11.36 -29.15 -4.21
N MET A 460 11.02 -28.58 -3.05
CA MET A 460 11.93 -27.71 -2.29
C MET A 460 13.19 -28.43 -1.81
N GLN A 461 13.09 -29.73 -1.52
CA GLN A 461 14.21 -30.57 -1.12
C GLN A 461 15.00 -31.14 -2.30
N GLY A 462 14.63 -30.79 -3.54
CA GLY A 462 15.30 -31.26 -4.76
C GLY A 462 15.08 -32.75 -5.07
N ARG A 463 14.10 -33.40 -4.44
CA ARG A 463 13.79 -34.82 -4.68
C ARG A 463 13.05 -35.06 -5.98
N ILE A 464 12.35 -34.03 -6.48
CA ILE A 464 11.62 -34.06 -7.75
C ILE A 464 11.92 -32.81 -8.57
N ASP A 465 11.78 -32.93 -9.90
CA ASP A 465 11.89 -31.82 -10.84
C ASP A 465 10.60 -30.99 -10.95
N ASP A 466 10.66 -29.86 -11.66
CA ASP A 466 9.52 -28.97 -11.87
C ASP A 466 8.38 -29.64 -12.64
N VAL A 467 8.69 -30.46 -13.64
CA VAL A 467 7.70 -31.14 -14.48
C VAL A 467 6.86 -32.11 -13.63
N THR A 468 7.53 -32.94 -12.83
CA THR A 468 6.87 -33.87 -11.90
C THR A 468 6.11 -33.11 -10.83
N TYR A 469 6.66 -32.01 -10.30
CA TYR A 469 5.99 -31.16 -9.33
C TYR A 469 4.66 -30.62 -9.88
N HIS A 470 4.67 -29.99 -11.06
CA HIS A 470 3.47 -29.43 -11.67
C HIS A 470 2.42 -30.51 -11.97
N LYS A 471 2.84 -31.71 -12.40
CA LYS A 471 1.94 -32.85 -12.61
C LYS A 471 1.28 -33.30 -11.30
N ARG A 472 2.08 -33.58 -10.25
CA ARG A 472 1.57 -34.03 -8.94
C ARG A 472 0.66 -33.00 -8.29
N ARG A 473 1.04 -31.72 -8.38
CA ARG A 473 0.23 -30.59 -7.92
C ARG A 473 -1.09 -30.50 -8.69
N GLY A 474 -1.04 -30.58 -10.03
CA GLY A 474 -2.24 -30.58 -10.88
C GLY A 474 -3.21 -31.70 -10.52
N ASN A 475 -2.69 -32.87 -10.11
CA ASN A 475 -3.50 -34.00 -9.67
C ASN A 475 -4.22 -33.78 -8.33
N ARG A 476 -3.83 -32.78 -7.52
CA ARG A 476 -4.57 -32.44 -6.27
C ARG A 476 -6.05 -32.16 -6.55
N ARG A 477 -6.36 -31.55 -7.70
CA ARG A 477 -7.73 -31.21 -8.12
C ARG A 477 -8.69 -32.41 -8.10
N TYR A 478 -8.19 -33.64 -8.32
CA TYR A 478 -9.04 -34.83 -8.28
C TYR A 478 -9.52 -35.11 -6.85
N PHE A 479 -8.66 -34.87 -5.85
CA PHE A 479 -8.91 -35.19 -4.44
C PHE A 479 -9.51 -34.04 -3.63
N GLU A 480 -9.64 -32.84 -4.22
CA GLU A 480 -10.26 -31.69 -3.56
C GLU A 480 -11.72 -31.99 -3.18
N LEU A 481 -12.07 -31.68 -1.93
CA LEU A 481 -13.44 -31.72 -1.45
C LEU A 481 -14.27 -30.64 -2.16
N ARG A 482 -15.54 -30.94 -2.44
CA ARG A 482 -16.38 -30.05 -3.23
C ARG A 482 -17.51 -29.47 -2.39
N PRO A 483 -17.89 -28.20 -2.58
CA PRO A 483 -19.08 -27.66 -1.95
C PRO A 483 -20.33 -28.29 -2.58
N LYS A 484 -21.24 -28.80 -1.73
CA LYS A 484 -22.55 -29.32 -2.16
C LYS A 484 -23.51 -28.20 -2.53
N ALA A 485 -23.38 -27.05 -1.86
CA ALA A 485 -24.18 -25.86 -2.07
C ALA A 485 -23.34 -24.61 -1.81
N LYS A 486 -23.88 -23.43 -2.12
CA LYS A 486 -23.30 -22.15 -1.72
C LYS A 486 -23.23 -22.05 -0.18
N PRO A 487 -22.31 -21.25 0.38
CA PRO A 487 -22.29 -20.97 1.80
C PRO A 487 -23.65 -20.44 2.29
N ASP A 488 -24.04 -20.80 3.51
CA ASP A 488 -25.22 -20.23 4.16
C ASP A 488 -24.96 -18.76 4.60
N ALA A 489 -25.98 -18.10 5.16
CA ALA A 489 -25.86 -16.71 5.63
C ALA A 489 -24.83 -16.52 6.76
N ARG A 490 -24.43 -17.60 7.45
CA ARG A 490 -23.39 -17.60 8.49
C ARG A 490 -22.01 -17.98 7.93
N GLY A 491 -21.92 -18.26 6.63
CA GLY A 491 -20.69 -18.66 5.96
C GLY A 491 -20.38 -20.15 6.06
N ASN A 492 -21.26 -20.98 6.63
CA ASN A 492 -21.03 -22.42 6.70
C ASN A 492 -21.21 -23.07 5.34
N VAL A 493 -20.36 -24.05 5.01
CA VAL A 493 -20.39 -24.76 3.74
C VAL A 493 -20.50 -26.26 3.99
N ASN A 494 -21.47 -26.90 3.34
CA ASN A 494 -21.53 -28.36 3.31
C ASN A 494 -20.59 -28.89 2.24
N MET A 495 -19.52 -29.55 2.66
CA MET A 495 -18.51 -30.16 1.79
C MET A 495 -18.84 -31.64 1.55
N MET A 496 -18.56 -32.13 0.35
CA MET A 496 -18.79 -33.51 -0.07
C MET A 496 -17.52 -34.15 -0.63
N CYS A 497 -17.42 -35.46 -0.40
CA CYS A 497 -16.35 -36.31 -0.91
C CYS A 497 -16.21 -36.20 -2.45
N PRO A 498 -14.98 -36.16 -2.99
CA PRO A 498 -14.74 -36.14 -4.45
C PRO A 498 -15.32 -37.37 -5.17
N ALA A 499 -15.44 -38.52 -4.49
CA ALA A 499 -16.06 -39.73 -5.04
C ALA A 499 -17.60 -39.72 -5.02
N ALA A 500 -18.24 -38.73 -4.40
CA ALA A 500 -19.70 -38.65 -4.28
C ALA A 500 -20.37 -37.81 -5.39
N GLY A 501 -21.69 -37.95 -5.56
CA GLY A 501 -22.51 -37.09 -6.43
C GLY A 501 -22.41 -37.40 -7.94
N LYS A 502 -22.97 -36.50 -8.76
CA LYS A 502 -23.22 -36.75 -10.21
C LYS A 502 -21.98 -36.61 -11.11
N SER A 503 -20.88 -36.08 -10.60
CA SER A 503 -19.63 -35.88 -11.35
C SER A 503 -18.43 -36.19 -10.48
N PRO A 504 -18.25 -37.43 -9.98
CA PRO A 504 -17.13 -37.75 -9.13
C PRO A 504 -15.80 -37.59 -9.90
N THR A 505 -14.78 -37.11 -9.20
CA THR A 505 -13.42 -36.91 -9.75
C THR A 505 -12.49 -38.06 -9.41
N VAL A 506 -12.90 -38.92 -8.47
CA VAL A 506 -12.16 -40.05 -7.95
C VAL A 506 -13.07 -41.28 -7.92
N ILE A 507 -12.53 -42.45 -8.21
CA ILE A 507 -13.14 -43.76 -7.99
C ILE A 507 -12.58 -44.28 -6.67
N CYS A 508 -13.47 -44.53 -5.69
CA CYS A 508 -13.07 -44.90 -4.33
C CYS A 508 -13.67 -46.26 -3.95
N PRO A 509 -12.87 -47.22 -3.46
CA PRO A 509 -13.33 -48.54 -3.00
C PRO A 509 -14.36 -48.51 -1.86
N LEU A 510 -14.36 -47.42 -1.10
CA LEU A 510 -15.26 -47.23 0.04
C LEU A 510 -16.63 -46.69 -0.37
N ARG A 511 -16.81 -46.29 -1.65
CA ARG A 511 -18.01 -45.59 -2.08
C ARG A 511 -18.47 -45.99 -3.47
N GLU A 512 -19.65 -46.60 -3.55
CA GLU A 512 -20.28 -46.92 -4.82
C GLU A 512 -20.63 -45.64 -5.61
N MET A 513 -20.26 -45.62 -6.89
CA MET A 513 -20.59 -44.51 -7.77
C MET A 513 -22.07 -44.49 -8.11
N LEU A 514 -22.66 -43.29 -8.16
CA LEU A 514 -24.03 -43.13 -8.62
C LEU A 514 -24.18 -43.58 -10.07
N LYS A 515 -25.21 -44.38 -10.36
CA LYS A 515 -25.55 -44.84 -11.72
C LYS A 515 -25.76 -43.70 -12.73
N THR A 516 -26.13 -42.52 -12.24
CA THR A 516 -26.31 -41.30 -13.06
C THR A 516 -25.03 -40.48 -13.24
N ALA A 517 -23.88 -40.98 -12.79
CA ALA A 517 -22.61 -40.29 -12.97
C ALA A 517 -22.15 -40.35 -14.43
N SER A 518 -21.58 -39.25 -14.94
CA SER A 518 -21.13 -39.17 -16.35
C SER A 518 -19.93 -40.09 -16.62
N ASN A 519 -20.06 -41.03 -17.55
CA ASN A 519 -19.01 -41.99 -17.92
C ASN A 519 -17.85 -41.41 -18.75
N SER A 520 -17.91 -40.13 -19.15
CA SER A 520 -16.99 -39.52 -20.11
C SER A 520 -15.89 -38.66 -19.49
N LYS A 521 -15.68 -38.74 -18.17
CA LYS A 521 -14.69 -37.92 -17.45
C LYS A 521 -13.53 -38.77 -16.95
N ASP A 522 -12.32 -38.29 -17.18
CA ASP A 522 -11.09 -38.80 -16.58
C ASP A 522 -11.17 -38.72 -15.04
N ARG A 523 -10.83 -39.79 -14.35
CA ARG A 523 -10.97 -39.95 -12.89
C ARG A 523 -9.75 -40.64 -12.34
N TRP A 524 -9.36 -40.25 -11.14
CA TRP A 524 -8.31 -40.96 -10.42
C TRP A 524 -8.89 -42.20 -9.73
N GLU A 525 -8.30 -43.36 -9.96
CA GLU A 525 -8.67 -44.60 -9.27
C GLU A 525 -7.80 -44.77 -8.03
N ILE A 526 -8.44 -44.94 -6.87
CA ILE A 526 -7.75 -45.29 -5.63
C ILE A 526 -7.80 -46.81 -5.49
N GLU A 527 -6.63 -47.41 -5.31
CA GLU A 527 -6.48 -48.86 -5.14
C GLU A 527 -7.02 -49.30 -3.77
N ASP A 528 -7.55 -50.52 -3.68
CA ASP A 528 -8.15 -51.09 -2.46
C ASP A 528 -7.14 -51.19 -1.30
N ASP A 529 -5.86 -51.31 -1.61
CA ASP A 529 -4.73 -51.44 -0.69
C ASP A 529 -3.92 -50.13 -0.50
N ASP A 530 -4.43 -48.98 -0.96
CA ASP A 530 -3.75 -47.70 -0.76
C ASP A 530 -3.58 -47.41 0.74
N PRO A 531 -2.34 -47.18 1.23
CA PRO A 531 -2.08 -46.98 2.65
C PRO A 531 -2.71 -45.70 3.24
N ASN A 532 -3.17 -44.77 2.39
CA ASN A 532 -3.88 -43.56 2.82
C ASN A 532 -5.41 -43.76 2.82
N LEU A 533 -5.90 -44.88 2.30
CA LEU A 533 -7.32 -45.23 2.35
C LEU A 533 -7.70 -45.52 3.81
N PRO A 534 -8.68 -44.82 4.40
CA PRO A 534 -9.11 -45.11 5.76
C PRO A 534 -9.68 -46.52 5.87
N ASP A 535 -9.31 -47.25 6.93
CA ASP A 535 -9.94 -48.53 7.23
C ASP A 535 -11.47 -48.35 7.37
N ARG A 536 -12.24 -49.30 6.85
CA ARG A 536 -13.71 -49.27 6.89
C ARG A 536 -14.24 -49.11 8.32
N ALA A 537 -13.56 -49.68 9.31
CA ALA A 537 -13.92 -49.57 10.71
C ALA A 537 -13.64 -48.18 11.32
N LEU A 538 -12.65 -47.45 10.78
CA LEU A 538 -12.15 -46.16 11.28
C LEU A 538 -12.52 -44.98 10.37
N MET A 539 -13.49 -45.16 9.45
CA MET A 539 -13.91 -44.09 8.55
C MET A 539 -14.48 -42.90 9.33
N ASP A 540 -14.02 -41.70 8.99
CA ASP A 540 -14.58 -40.45 9.50
C ASP A 540 -15.86 -40.01 8.78
N ASP A 541 -16.50 -38.96 9.31
CA ASP A 541 -17.76 -38.40 8.81
C ASP A 541 -17.75 -38.11 7.31
N ILE A 542 -16.65 -37.58 6.76
CA ILE A 542 -16.60 -37.22 5.31
C ILE A 542 -16.68 -38.44 4.38
N CYS A 543 -16.20 -39.59 4.84
CA CYS A 543 -16.25 -40.86 4.11
C CYS A 543 -17.59 -41.56 4.30
N LYS A 544 -18.21 -41.44 5.49
CA LYS A 544 -19.51 -42.05 5.83
C LYS A 544 -20.70 -41.29 5.27
N GLN A 545 -20.72 -39.97 5.41
CA GLN A 545 -21.88 -39.12 5.13
C GLN A 545 -21.87 -38.58 3.69
N HIS A 546 -23.03 -38.18 3.17
CA HIS A 546 -23.14 -37.55 1.85
C HIS A 546 -22.49 -36.16 1.77
N SER A 547 -22.49 -35.44 2.90
CA SER A 547 -21.84 -34.15 3.05
C SER A 547 -21.67 -33.86 4.53
N VAL A 548 -20.65 -33.07 4.87
CA VAL A 548 -20.37 -32.62 6.23
C VAL A 548 -20.27 -31.11 6.24
N GLN A 549 -20.77 -30.48 7.30
CA GLN A 549 -20.73 -29.02 7.46
C GLN A 549 -19.34 -28.58 7.92
N PHE A 550 -18.82 -27.53 7.30
CA PHE A 550 -17.62 -26.81 7.69
C PHE A 550 -18.02 -25.39 8.07
N THR A 551 -17.65 -24.95 9.27
CA THR A 551 -17.74 -23.54 9.67
C THR A 551 -16.54 -22.75 9.11
N PRO A 552 -16.61 -21.41 9.02
CA PRO A 552 -15.46 -20.60 8.62
C PRO A 552 -14.20 -20.84 9.46
N GLU A 553 -14.36 -21.18 10.74
CA GLU A 553 -13.28 -21.51 11.67
C GLU A 553 -12.68 -22.90 11.42
N ASP A 554 -13.50 -23.85 10.96
CA ASP A 554 -13.07 -25.22 10.61
C ASP A 554 -12.37 -25.29 9.25
N MET A 555 -12.58 -24.29 8.40
CA MET A 555 -11.94 -24.20 7.10
C MET A 555 -10.44 -23.91 7.26
N PRO A 556 -9.58 -24.39 6.33
CA PRO A 556 -8.15 -24.14 6.41
C PRO A 556 -7.89 -22.63 6.50
N PRO A 557 -7.14 -22.16 7.51
CA PRO A 557 -7.07 -20.76 7.89
C PRO A 557 -6.37 -19.87 6.88
N ALA A 558 -5.87 -20.40 5.76
CA ALA A 558 -5.16 -19.67 4.71
C ALA A 558 -5.67 -20.09 3.32
N PHE A 559 -6.93 -19.74 3.04
CA PHE A 559 -7.52 -19.89 1.71
C PHE A 559 -6.88 -18.87 0.76
N GLN A 560 -6.31 -19.36 -0.35
CA GLN A 560 -5.80 -18.50 -1.41
C GLN A 560 -6.82 -18.34 -2.53
N GLY A 561 -6.86 -17.15 -3.13
CA GLY A 561 -7.71 -16.87 -4.29
C GLY A 561 -7.32 -17.68 -5.52
N LEU A 562 -6.03 -18.00 -5.65
CA LEU A 562 -5.47 -18.85 -6.68
C LEU A 562 -4.84 -20.09 -6.03
N ALA A 563 -4.88 -21.21 -6.73
CA ALA A 563 -4.26 -22.43 -6.21
C ALA A 563 -2.74 -22.20 -6.10
N TYR A 564 -2.16 -22.43 -4.92
CA TYR A 564 -0.75 -22.09 -4.63
C TYR A 564 0.20 -22.69 -5.66
N ARG A 565 1.14 -21.89 -6.20
CA ARG A 565 2.10 -22.28 -7.25
C ARG A 565 1.47 -22.82 -8.55
N SER A 566 0.22 -22.45 -8.86
CA SER A 566 -0.27 -22.62 -10.24
C SER A 566 0.44 -21.67 -11.17
N PRO A 567 0.41 -21.90 -12.49
CA PRO A 567 0.87 -20.90 -13.46
C PRO A 567 0.20 -19.55 -13.21
N GLU A 568 -1.12 -19.51 -13.01
CA GLU A 568 -1.85 -18.26 -12.77
C GLU A 568 -1.45 -17.60 -11.45
N TRP A 569 -1.21 -18.38 -10.39
CA TRP A 569 -0.71 -17.87 -9.12
C TRP A 569 0.71 -17.30 -9.30
N HIS A 570 1.57 -17.99 -10.03
CA HIS A 570 2.95 -17.56 -10.25
C HIS A 570 2.99 -16.25 -11.03
N ASP A 571 2.27 -16.19 -12.15
CA ASP A 571 2.18 -15.01 -13.00
C ASP A 571 1.67 -13.80 -12.21
N PHE A 572 0.57 -13.97 -11.47
CA PHE A 572 0.00 -12.89 -10.66
C PHE A 572 0.89 -12.50 -9.47
N HIS A 573 1.29 -13.47 -8.63
CA HIS A 573 1.99 -13.20 -7.37
C HIS A 573 3.39 -12.62 -7.62
N SER A 574 4.14 -13.18 -8.57
CA SER A 574 5.45 -12.66 -8.94
C SER A 574 5.34 -11.28 -9.58
N HIS A 575 4.36 -11.04 -10.46
CA HIS A 575 4.12 -9.72 -11.03
C HIS A 575 3.75 -8.69 -9.97
N ALA A 576 2.84 -9.04 -9.06
CA ALA A 576 2.37 -8.16 -7.99
C ALA A 576 3.51 -7.78 -7.03
N ARG A 577 4.33 -8.77 -6.62
CA ARG A 577 5.50 -8.55 -5.75
C ARG A 577 6.55 -7.65 -6.41
N ASN A 578 6.93 -7.93 -7.65
CA ASN A 578 7.88 -7.09 -8.38
C ASN A 578 7.35 -5.66 -8.55
N SER A 579 6.03 -5.52 -8.72
CA SER A 579 5.39 -4.21 -8.86
C SER A 579 5.45 -3.40 -7.57
N ILE A 580 5.16 -3.99 -6.41
CA ILE A 580 5.21 -3.26 -5.13
C ILE A 580 6.65 -2.93 -4.71
N GLU A 581 7.62 -3.82 -4.98
CA GLU A 581 9.04 -3.54 -4.77
C GLU A 581 9.53 -2.37 -5.64
N SER A 582 9.13 -2.34 -6.93
CA SER A 582 9.40 -1.22 -7.83
C SER A 582 8.75 0.08 -7.37
N LEU A 583 7.52 0.03 -6.86
CA LEU A 583 6.85 1.19 -6.29
C LEU A 583 7.59 1.72 -5.05
N ASN A 584 7.96 0.83 -4.12
CA ASN A 584 8.71 1.20 -2.92
C ASN A 584 10.06 1.83 -3.27
N GLY A 585 10.75 1.29 -4.28
CA GLY A 585 11.96 1.90 -4.85
C GLY A 585 11.71 3.30 -5.40
N SER A 586 10.61 3.49 -6.13
CA SER A 586 10.22 4.78 -6.71
C SER A 586 9.88 5.83 -5.64
N LEU A 587 9.14 5.44 -4.60
CA LEU A 587 8.79 6.33 -3.48
C LEU A 587 10.00 6.74 -2.64
N LYS A 588 10.98 5.83 -2.50
CA LYS A 588 12.27 6.14 -1.85
C LYS A 588 13.20 6.94 -2.75
N GLY A 589 13.04 6.84 -4.07
CA GLY A 589 13.88 7.53 -5.06
C GLY A 589 13.80 9.05 -4.99
N THR A 590 14.92 9.72 -5.25
CA THR A 590 15.08 11.19 -5.21
C THR A 590 14.16 11.94 -6.18
N HIS A 591 13.81 11.31 -7.30
CA HIS A 591 13.07 11.92 -8.39
C HIS A 591 11.53 11.87 -8.24
N HIS A 592 11.00 10.90 -7.50
CA HIS A 592 9.54 10.62 -7.53
C HIS A 592 8.85 10.66 -6.16
N GLY A 593 9.58 10.55 -5.04
CA GLY A 593 8.99 10.68 -3.71
C GLY A 593 9.99 11.20 -2.67
N ASN A 594 11.16 10.57 -2.59
CA ASN A 594 12.18 10.84 -1.57
C ASN A 594 11.62 10.71 -0.13
N LEU A 595 10.82 9.66 0.11
CA LEU A 595 10.10 9.45 1.38
C LEU A 595 11.02 9.33 2.61
N ASP A 596 12.23 8.78 2.41
CA ASP A 596 13.26 8.58 3.43
C ASP A 596 14.03 9.88 3.76
N ASP A 597 13.88 10.93 2.96
CA ASP A 597 14.53 12.22 3.19
C ASP A 597 13.64 13.16 4.01
N HIS A 598 13.83 13.13 5.33
CA HIS A 598 13.13 14.02 6.26
C HIS A 598 13.50 15.50 6.07
N ASP A 599 14.65 15.82 5.45
CA ASP A 599 15.06 17.20 5.24
C ASP A 599 14.09 17.94 4.32
N ARG A 600 13.34 17.21 3.49
CA ARG A 600 12.29 17.76 2.62
C ARG A 600 10.95 17.98 3.33
N ARG A 601 10.81 17.51 4.58
CA ARG A 601 9.55 17.51 5.36
C ARG A 601 9.82 17.89 6.83
N ARG A 602 10.27 19.11 7.08
CA ARG A 602 10.75 19.53 8.41
C ARG A 602 9.70 19.73 9.50
N VAL A 603 8.40 19.69 9.18
CA VAL A 603 7.36 19.84 10.21
C VAL A 603 7.28 18.54 11.02
N ARG A 604 7.38 18.67 12.35
CA ARG A 604 7.44 17.55 13.30
C ARG A 604 6.04 17.04 13.65
N GLY A 605 5.98 15.77 14.07
CA GLY A 605 4.78 15.11 14.57
C GLY A 605 4.18 14.12 13.59
N PHE A 606 3.47 13.12 14.14
CA PHE A 606 2.87 12.02 13.40
C PHE A 606 1.87 12.49 12.33
N ALA A 607 0.89 13.32 12.71
CA ALA A 607 -0.11 13.82 11.78
C ALA A 607 0.49 14.64 10.64
N ALA A 608 1.56 15.41 10.91
CA ALA A 608 2.28 16.14 9.88
C ALA A 608 2.94 15.18 8.88
N ALA A 609 3.57 14.12 9.38
CA ALA A 609 4.16 13.09 8.53
C ALA A 609 3.11 12.38 7.68
N TYR A 610 1.96 12.03 8.25
CA TYR A 610 0.87 11.37 7.52
C TYR A 610 0.28 12.29 6.43
N VAL A 611 -0.01 13.56 6.74
CA VAL A 611 -0.46 14.51 5.71
C VAL A 611 0.56 14.64 4.58
N PHE A 612 1.86 14.72 4.88
CA PHE A 612 2.87 14.76 3.83
C PHE A 612 2.95 13.47 3.02
N LEU A 613 2.79 12.30 3.65
CA LEU A 613 2.68 11.01 2.95
C LEU A 613 1.56 11.06 1.92
N VAL A 614 0.36 11.50 2.32
CA VAL A 614 -0.80 11.59 1.44
C VAL A 614 -0.53 12.54 0.26
N ILE A 615 -0.01 13.73 0.52
CA ILE A 615 0.32 14.71 -0.55
C ILE A 615 1.35 14.14 -1.53
N MET A 616 2.36 13.41 -1.03
CA MET A 616 3.36 12.75 -1.87
C MET A 616 2.77 11.61 -2.69
N VAL A 617 1.87 10.81 -2.10
CA VAL A 617 1.13 9.75 -2.79
C VAL A 617 0.24 10.32 -3.89
N VAL A 618 -0.45 11.44 -3.64
CA VAL A 618 -1.24 12.14 -4.67
C VAL A 618 -0.36 12.55 -5.84
N ALA A 619 0.76 13.21 -5.57
CA ALA A 619 1.69 13.62 -6.62
C ALA A 619 2.30 12.42 -7.37
N PHE A 620 2.61 11.33 -6.65
CA PHE A 620 3.10 10.09 -7.25
C PHE A 620 2.06 9.47 -8.20
N ASN A 621 0.81 9.34 -7.76
CA ASN A 621 -0.26 8.81 -8.58
C ASN A 621 -0.49 9.66 -9.83
N MET A 622 -0.52 10.99 -9.69
CA MET A 622 -0.69 11.90 -10.82
C MET A 622 0.41 11.73 -11.87
N ARG A 623 1.68 11.63 -11.45
CA ARG A 623 2.80 11.34 -12.37
C ARG A 623 2.62 10.00 -13.05
N ARG A 624 2.26 8.94 -12.30
CA ARG A 624 2.05 7.60 -12.87
C ARG A 624 0.94 7.57 -13.92
N ILE A 625 -0.11 8.36 -13.75
CA ILE A 625 -1.16 8.51 -14.77
C ILE A 625 -0.58 9.21 -16.00
N ALA A 626 0.12 10.33 -15.80
CA ALA A 626 0.72 11.08 -16.91
C ALA A 626 1.73 10.23 -17.71
N ASP A 627 2.68 9.59 -17.03
CA ASP A 627 3.70 8.71 -17.63
C ASP A 627 3.04 7.57 -18.44
N PHE A 628 1.95 7.00 -17.92
CA PHE A 628 1.22 5.93 -18.61
C PHE A 628 0.56 6.43 -19.89
N LEU A 629 -0.11 7.59 -19.84
CA LEU A 629 -0.74 8.20 -21.01
C LEU A 629 0.31 8.64 -22.05
N GLU A 630 1.49 9.07 -21.61
CA GLU A 630 2.61 9.39 -22.50
C GLU A 630 3.09 8.15 -23.26
N ALA A 631 3.31 7.06 -22.54
CA ALA A 631 3.78 5.80 -23.10
C ALA A 631 2.77 5.24 -24.11
N GLU A 632 1.47 5.30 -23.80
CA GLU A 632 0.40 4.87 -24.71
C GLU A 632 0.33 5.76 -25.96
N ALA A 633 0.48 7.08 -25.81
CA ALA A 633 0.55 7.99 -26.95
C ALA A 633 1.81 7.76 -27.80
N GLU A 634 2.94 7.42 -27.18
CA GLU A 634 4.17 7.09 -27.91
C GLU A 634 4.06 5.78 -28.67
N GLU A 635 3.50 4.74 -28.06
CA GLU A 635 3.22 3.45 -28.70
C GLU A 635 2.29 3.64 -29.90
N SER A 636 1.21 4.40 -29.73
CA SER A 636 0.29 4.77 -30.82
C SER A 636 0.99 5.52 -31.96
N ARG A 637 1.94 6.43 -31.65
CA ARG A 637 2.75 7.13 -32.66
C ARG A 637 3.71 6.20 -33.39
N ARG A 638 4.26 5.18 -32.71
CA ARG A 638 5.14 4.18 -33.32
C ARG A 638 4.35 3.24 -34.25
N GLU A 639 3.14 2.86 -33.86
CA GLU A 639 2.26 2.01 -34.66
C GLU A 639 1.63 2.75 -35.85
N ASN A 640 1.38 4.07 -35.74
CA ASN A 640 0.88 4.92 -36.81
C ASN A 640 1.83 6.10 -37.12
N PRO A 641 2.86 5.91 -37.97
CA PRO A 641 3.87 6.92 -38.28
C PRO A 641 3.35 8.16 -39.04
N GLN A 642 2.08 8.18 -39.46
CA GLN A 642 1.50 9.27 -40.26
C GLN A 642 1.10 10.50 -39.42
N ALA A 643 1.10 10.41 -38.09
CA ALA A 643 0.90 11.59 -37.25
C ALA A 643 2.19 12.45 -37.25
N PRO A 644 2.13 13.73 -37.64
CA PRO A 644 3.32 14.58 -37.62
C PRO A 644 3.88 14.64 -36.18
N PRO A 645 5.20 14.48 -36.00
CA PRO A 645 5.79 14.50 -34.65
C PRO A 645 5.51 15.83 -33.97
N VAL A 646 5.07 15.77 -32.71
CA VAL A 646 4.87 16.98 -31.89
C VAL A 646 6.20 17.70 -31.76
N GLN A 647 6.29 18.86 -32.39
CA GLN A 647 7.52 19.65 -32.38
C GLN A 647 7.72 20.33 -31.03
N ARG A 648 8.93 20.19 -30.46
CA ARG A 648 9.34 20.94 -29.27
C ARG A 648 9.10 22.43 -29.50
N ALA A 649 8.65 23.15 -28.47
CA ALA A 649 8.26 24.57 -28.61
C ALA A 649 9.35 25.46 -29.24
N ARG A 650 10.64 25.15 -29.00
CA ARG A 650 11.78 25.78 -29.67
C ARG A 650 11.77 25.56 -31.18
N ASP A 651 11.57 24.32 -31.60
CA ASP A 651 11.65 23.88 -33.00
C ASP A 651 10.39 24.31 -33.80
N ARG A 652 9.32 24.74 -33.11
CA ARG A 652 8.16 25.44 -33.69
C ARG A 652 8.42 26.91 -34.03
N LYS A 653 9.39 27.55 -33.37
CA LYS A 653 9.65 28.99 -33.51
C LYS A 653 10.95 29.27 -34.27
N TYR A 654 11.91 28.37 -34.19
CA TYR A 654 13.25 28.56 -34.75
C TYR A 654 13.66 27.34 -35.59
N ALA A 655 14.43 27.58 -36.65
CA ALA A 655 15.03 26.50 -37.41
C ALA A 655 15.99 25.69 -36.51
N ASN A 656 15.91 24.36 -36.59
CA ASN A 656 16.80 23.46 -35.85
C ASN A 656 18.00 23.11 -36.73
N PRO A 657 19.19 23.70 -36.49
CA PRO A 657 20.37 23.45 -37.32
C PRO A 657 20.94 22.06 -37.13
N TYR A 658 20.55 21.31 -36.08
CA TYR A 658 21.03 19.94 -35.86
C TYR A 658 20.31 18.95 -36.78
N THR A 659 18.99 19.07 -36.89
CA THR A 659 18.14 18.25 -37.77
C THR A 659 17.95 18.83 -39.18
N ALA A 660 18.39 20.07 -39.41
CA ALA A 660 18.18 20.82 -40.65
C ALA A 660 16.68 20.93 -41.01
N THR A 661 15.87 21.34 -40.04
CA THR A 661 14.41 21.48 -40.17
C THR A 661 13.97 22.90 -39.82
N LEU A 662 13.07 23.47 -40.62
CA LEU A 662 12.44 24.77 -40.41
C LEU A 662 11.30 24.69 -39.36
N PRO A 663 10.85 25.83 -38.82
CA PRO A 663 9.61 25.91 -38.04
C PRO A 663 8.45 25.19 -38.75
N GLY A 664 7.80 24.25 -38.07
CA GLY A 664 6.75 23.41 -38.67
C GLY A 664 7.23 22.05 -39.20
N GLY A 665 8.54 21.80 -39.22
CA GLY A 665 9.10 20.45 -39.46
C GLY A 665 9.39 20.12 -40.90
N ALA A 666 9.17 21.10 -41.79
CA ALA A 666 9.65 21.02 -43.16
C ALA A 666 11.19 20.93 -43.17
N PRO A 667 11.77 20.04 -43.98
CA PRO A 667 13.22 20.01 -44.17
C PRO A 667 13.71 21.34 -44.77
N ASP A 668 14.80 21.87 -44.23
CA ASP A 668 15.51 23.00 -44.81
C ASP A 668 16.39 22.46 -45.94
N GLU A 669 15.88 22.53 -47.18
CA GLU A 669 16.58 21.99 -48.35
C GLU A 669 17.95 22.64 -48.58
N VAL A 670 18.12 23.91 -48.20
CA VAL A 670 19.38 24.64 -48.37
C VAL A 670 20.44 24.12 -47.39
N GLU A 671 20.08 23.95 -46.13
CA GLU A 671 21.00 23.41 -45.11
C GLU A 671 21.30 21.92 -45.36
N LEU A 672 20.33 21.15 -45.84
CA LEU A 672 20.53 19.76 -46.27
C LEU A 672 21.48 19.66 -47.48
N ALA A 673 21.35 20.55 -48.47
CA ALA A 673 22.26 20.62 -49.61
C ALA A 673 23.69 20.93 -49.17
N ARG A 674 23.88 21.94 -48.29
CA ARG A 674 25.20 22.28 -47.71
C ARG A 674 25.83 21.10 -46.97
N ARG A 675 25.04 20.34 -46.22
CA ARG A 675 25.52 19.14 -45.51
C ARG A 675 25.94 18.03 -46.46
N ARG A 676 25.19 17.83 -47.55
CA ARG A 676 25.55 16.85 -48.60
C ARG A 676 26.85 17.25 -49.28
N GLU A 677 27.04 18.52 -49.60
CA GLU A 677 28.29 19.04 -50.15
C GLU A 677 29.47 18.84 -49.19
N LYS A 678 29.34 19.24 -47.92
CA LYS A 678 30.39 19.03 -46.89
C LYS A 678 30.77 17.56 -46.75
N LYS A 679 29.77 16.66 -46.80
CA LYS A 679 30.00 15.22 -46.71
C LYS A 679 30.70 14.68 -47.96
N ALA A 680 30.32 15.16 -49.15
CA ALA A 680 30.99 14.83 -50.41
C ALA A 680 32.43 15.35 -50.43
N GLU A 681 32.67 16.57 -49.97
CA GLU A 681 33.99 17.18 -49.85
C GLU A 681 34.87 16.40 -48.85
N GLY A 682 34.34 16.05 -47.68
CA GLY A 682 35.02 15.21 -46.71
C GLY A 682 35.37 13.82 -47.28
N ALA A 683 34.46 13.23 -48.06
CA ALA A 683 34.71 11.96 -48.75
C ALA A 683 35.79 12.09 -49.83
N ARG A 684 35.78 13.17 -50.62
CA ARG A 684 36.83 13.48 -51.62
C ARG A 684 38.19 13.66 -50.96
N ARG A 685 38.28 14.46 -49.89
CA ARG A 685 39.52 14.68 -49.14
C ARG A 685 40.08 13.38 -48.54
N LYS A 686 39.19 12.50 -48.07
CA LYS A 686 39.57 11.18 -47.54
C LYS A 686 40.03 10.22 -48.66
N ALA A 687 39.47 10.34 -49.86
CA ALA A 687 39.90 9.60 -51.03
C ALA A 687 41.26 10.10 -51.56
N GLU A 688 41.50 11.41 -51.60
CA GLU A 688 42.80 12.01 -51.95
C GLU A 688 43.91 11.63 -50.97
N LEU A 689 43.61 11.61 -49.67
CA LEU A 689 44.53 11.11 -48.63
C LEU A 689 44.87 9.62 -48.83
N ARG A 690 43.92 8.81 -49.32
CA ARG A 690 44.17 7.39 -49.65
C ARG A 690 44.93 7.20 -50.97
N ALA A 691 44.80 8.13 -51.91
CA ALA A 691 45.53 8.09 -53.18
C ALA A 691 46.99 8.53 -53.00
N THR A 692 47.24 9.54 -52.17
CA THR A 692 48.60 10.01 -51.83
C THR A 692 49.38 9.03 -50.93
N SER A 693 48.69 8.15 -50.20
CA SER A 693 49.33 7.06 -49.45
C SER A 693 49.70 5.83 -50.31
N ARG A 694 49.43 5.86 -51.62
CA ARG A 694 49.77 4.80 -52.59
C ARG A 694 50.80 5.33 -53.61
N THR A 695 51.96 5.76 -53.12
CA THR A 695 53.16 5.89 -53.96
C THR A 695 53.86 4.54 -54.01
N PRO A 696 54.11 3.94 -55.19
CA PRO A 696 54.76 2.64 -55.28
C PRO A 696 56.25 2.77 -54.94
N LEU A 697 56.75 1.95 -54.01
CA LEU A 697 58.19 1.72 -53.87
C LEU A 697 58.70 1.16 -55.21
N ARG A 698 59.43 1.99 -55.96
CA ARG A 698 60.22 1.60 -57.12
C ARG A 698 61.42 0.77 -56.66
N THR A 699 61.57 -0.39 -57.30
CA THR A 699 62.79 -1.21 -57.55
C THR A 699 63.85 -1.30 -56.46
#